data_AF-A0A7J2ZE08-F1
#
_entry.id   AF-A0A7J2ZE08-F1
#
_cell.length_a   1.000
_cell.length_b   1.000
_cell.length_c   1.000
_cell.angle_alpha   90.00
_cell.angle_beta   90.00
_cell.angle_gamma   90.00
#
_symmetry.space_group_name_H-M   'P 1'
#
loop_
_entity.id
_entity.type
_entity.pdbx_description
1 polymer ?
#
loop_
_entity_poly.entity_id
_entity_poly.type
_entity_poly.pdbx_seq_one_letter_code
_entity_poly.pdbx_strand_id
1 'polypeptide(L)'
;MKKRSEDSSEVIRKLEQLGQQMISEIKNGESPKFECLLRSRGNVFYDDKSGYIKLGDKKEVRTFLNVGQAKKFMQTVAVATKCKKFLKENSHTSIRGLFYQLKFTLGEDVDEELFSEQSESNPLVEDLEVALNVKREDLNLNTDRKGVVAGNLVLKDKFGGEVNEIDCSKQGRSGWMIPSDVDNGMEFVSVDADYVLCLPPFEKIIVIEDGKLRIATISEVVEGKPDALEVLSFDEKYKICRNKVSSMYKRNSYPGEKLVKITSKSGSVIHVSEDHKIPVFRNNRVEVVRAKDIRESDFLLEAKRIGCLSGGGIRSVDLIEMFSKPSYQDQVMVVGASNLLKNPRETAIKLKLFITKKFGKKSYTYPYTYLVSGWKERDSIPLRYYLKLETDKSLRKNLKVFFRGAKRRNLVPAVIAVDEQFCRLLGYYLAEGHVHRHTIGFSFGLHEVDYQKEVKKLIKKVFGVDPVSYPHESEVQIFIQNKAIASLFREMGVGLDSYTKRIPDFIYNLPPTCLKSLVRGYLNGDGYKNTFSTVSEELQLGMNILLKILGVPSYTAKRNNDRGFEDYPKAPIYHTAFIEDYFEGGGEGRTPHYLWERYPLSLVENERTNKLFSSYFANSYRTITEARLRHSEDEEVRKWLEADIHPVMVRKVEFVDYCGPLYDIASVVPSHVFMHASGIFSHNCVEKDALWQRLNEDKFWKKENCILITPKGQSSRGCRRLIRKLADMKLPIYCFTDCDAWGWYIYWTIKTGSMNLAYLGGDIATPEAKFIGVTMRDIVDYDFLGKLTIRTKDVDLKRAEEMLTYPWITAHKEWVEELKTVLATKKKLEQDALQGPRLSFVGDYIREKIEKKKFLP
;
A
#
# COMPACT_ATOMS: atom_id res chain seq x y z
N MET A 1 -39.51 -12.07 -20.16
CA MET A 1 -39.46 -13.53 -19.95
C MET A 1 -39.02 -14.28 -21.21
N LYS A 2 -39.86 -14.48 -22.25
CA LYS A 2 -39.62 -15.40 -23.40
C LYS A 2 -38.16 -15.63 -23.86
N LYS A 3 -37.46 -14.58 -24.30
CA LYS A 3 -36.17 -14.73 -25.01
C LYS A 3 -35.11 -15.56 -24.25
N ARG A 4 -34.82 -15.24 -22.99
CA ARG A 4 -33.77 -15.94 -22.22
C ARG A 4 -34.13 -17.39 -21.87
N SER A 5 -35.42 -17.73 -21.77
CA SER A 5 -35.86 -19.13 -21.63
C SER A 5 -35.75 -19.93 -22.93
N GLU A 6 -35.79 -19.26 -24.08
CA GLU A 6 -35.59 -19.89 -25.39
C GLU A 6 -34.09 -20.19 -25.60
N ASP A 7 -33.20 -19.22 -25.34
CA ASP A 7 -31.73 -19.38 -25.44
C ASP A 7 -31.17 -20.51 -24.55
N SER A 8 -31.45 -20.50 -23.24
CA SER A 8 -30.96 -21.56 -22.33
C SER A 8 -31.49 -22.95 -22.69
N SER A 9 -32.67 -23.05 -23.29
CA SER A 9 -33.23 -24.31 -23.79
C SER A 9 -32.47 -24.83 -25.01
N GLU A 10 -32.01 -23.94 -25.92
CA GLU A 10 -31.15 -24.35 -27.02
C GLU A 10 -29.77 -24.82 -26.53
N VAL A 11 -29.15 -24.14 -25.57
CA VAL A 11 -27.83 -24.55 -25.03
C VAL A 11 -27.92 -25.92 -24.35
N ILE A 12 -28.99 -26.18 -23.58
CA ILE A 12 -29.27 -27.53 -23.03
C ILE A 12 -29.42 -28.56 -24.15
N ARG A 13 -30.13 -28.25 -25.24
CA ARG A 13 -30.30 -29.15 -26.40
C ARG A 13 -28.95 -29.46 -27.07
N LYS A 14 -28.10 -28.46 -27.28
CA LYS A 14 -26.73 -28.63 -27.84
C LYS A 14 -25.88 -29.57 -26.97
N LEU A 15 -25.90 -29.37 -25.65
CA LEU A 15 -25.22 -30.25 -24.68
C LEU A 15 -25.81 -31.67 -24.66
N GLU A 16 -27.12 -31.82 -24.89
CA GLU A 16 -27.77 -33.13 -25.00
C GLU A 16 -27.45 -33.85 -26.30
N GLN A 17 -27.35 -33.14 -27.43
CA GLN A 17 -26.91 -33.69 -28.72
C GLN A 17 -25.46 -34.21 -28.67
N LEU A 18 -24.54 -33.44 -28.06
CA LEU A 18 -23.15 -33.88 -27.85
C LEU A 18 -23.07 -35.21 -27.06
N GLY A 19 -23.85 -35.33 -25.99
CA GLY A 19 -23.92 -36.57 -25.20
C GLY A 19 -24.59 -37.73 -25.96
N GLN A 20 -25.64 -37.46 -26.75
CA GLN A 20 -26.31 -38.46 -27.58
C GLN A 20 -25.38 -39.02 -28.67
N GLN A 21 -24.55 -38.19 -29.29
CA GLN A 21 -23.54 -38.63 -30.25
C GLN A 21 -22.56 -39.63 -29.61
N MET A 22 -21.95 -39.28 -28.47
CA MET A 22 -21.02 -40.16 -27.76
C MET A 22 -21.67 -41.50 -27.36
N ILE A 23 -22.94 -41.48 -26.94
CA ILE A 23 -23.71 -42.70 -26.63
C ILE A 23 -23.95 -43.55 -27.89
N SER A 24 -24.17 -42.94 -29.05
CA SER A 24 -24.32 -43.66 -30.32
C SER A 24 -23.01 -44.30 -30.78
N GLU A 25 -21.89 -43.59 -30.64
CA GLU A 25 -20.55 -44.09 -30.95
C GLU A 25 -20.23 -45.34 -30.11
N ILE A 26 -20.45 -45.27 -28.79
CA ILE A 26 -20.29 -46.42 -27.87
C ILE A 26 -21.17 -47.60 -28.28
N LYS A 27 -22.44 -47.37 -28.65
CA LYS A 27 -23.37 -48.43 -29.08
C LYS A 27 -22.97 -49.11 -30.38
N ASN A 28 -22.27 -48.40 -31.26
CA ASN A 28 -21.73 -48.94 -32.51
C ASN A 28 -20.40 -49.69 -32.32
N GLY A 29 -19.85 -49.72 -31.09
CA GLY A 29 -18.52 -50.26 -30.81
C GLY A 29 -17.36 -49.32 -31.14
N GLU A 30 -17.64 -48.04 -31.44
CA GLU A 30 -16.63 -47.02 -31.71
C GLU A 30 -16.13 -46.39 -30.40
N SER A 31 -14.89 -45.88 -30.39
CA SER A 31 -14.44 -45.01 -29.29
C SER A 31 -15.22 -43.69 -29.36
N PRO A 32 -15.89 -43.26 -28.27
CA PRO A 32 -16.53 -41.95 -28.24
C PRO A 32 -15.49 -40.85 -28.45
N LYS A 33 -15.87 -39.80 -29.18
CA LYS A 33 -14.98 -38.70 -29.57
C LYS A 33 -15.58 -37.33 -29.28
N PHE A 34 -14.70 -36.39 -28.97
CA PHE A 34 -15.01 -34.97 -28.84
C PHE A 34 -14.27 -34.23 -29.96
N GLU A 35 -14.99 -33.40 -30.71
CA GLU A 35 -14.49 -32.68 -31.87
C GLU A 35 -14.68 -31.17 -31.66
N CYS A 36 -13.62 -30.39 -31.86
CA CYS A 36 -13.65 -28.93 -31.83
C CYS A 36 -12.71 -28.35 -32.89
N LEU A 37 -12.91 -27.09 -33.29
CA LEU A 37 -11.94 -26.39 -34.17
C LEU A 37 -10.65 -26.10 -33.38
N LEU A 38 -9.49 -26.40 -33.97
CA LEU A 38 -8.18 -26.36 -33.31
C LEU A 38 -7.76 -24.90 -33.03
N ARG A 39 -7.61 -24.52 -31.76
CA ARG A 39 -7.34 -23.13 -31.32
C ARG A 39 -5.85 -22.75 -31.30
N SER A 40 -5.03 -23.35 -32.16
CA SER A 40 -3.58 -23.12 -32.22
C SER A 40 -3.18 -22.06 -33.26
N ARG A 41 -1.98 -21.45 -33.12
CA ARG A 41 -1.43 -20.47 -34.09
C ARG A 41 -1.39 -21.00 -35.53
N GLY A 42 -1.32 -22.33 -35.73
CA GLY A 42 -1.35 -22.97 -37.05
C GLY A 42 -2.75 -23.11 -37.69
N ASN A 43 -3.81 -22.66 -37.02
CA ASN A 43 -5.19 -22.65 -37.50
C ASN A 43 -5.90 -21.30 -37.20
N VAL A 44 -5.13 -20.25 -36.92
CA VAL A 44 -5.63 -18.91 -36.65
C VAL A 44 -5.09 -17.99 -37.72
N PHE A 45 -5.96 -17.28 -38.43
CA PHE A 45 -5.61 -16.41 -39.54
C PHE A 45 -6.32 -15.06 -39.40
N TYR A 46 -5.85 -14.05 -40.12
CA TYR A 46 -6.52 -12.76 -40.22
C TYR A 46 -7.35 -12.72 -41.50
N ASP A 47 -8.61 -12.28 -41.40
CA ASP A 47 -9.47 -12.07 -42.56
C ASP A 47 -9.49 -10.58 -42.93
N ASP A 48 -8.77 -10.22 -43.99
CA ASP A 48 -8.70 -8.84 -44.50
C ASP A 48 -10.07 -8.25 -44.85
N LYS A 49 -11.09 -9.08 -45.15
CA LYS A 49 -12.45 -8.61 -45.45
C LYS A 49 -13.24 -8.21 -44.21
N SER A 50 -12.97 -8.87 -43.08
CA SER A 50 -13.65 -8.55 -41.81
C SER A 50 -12.78 -7.79 -40.82
N GLY A 51 -11.48 -7.64 -41.09
CA GLY A 51 -10.54 -6.87 -40.28
C GLY A 51 -10.25 -7.43 -38.89
N TYR A 52 -10.46 -8.74 -38.69
CA TYR A 52 -10.19 -9.41 -37.42
C TYR A 52 -9.68 -10.84 -37.58
N ILE A 53 -9.11 -11.37 -36.49
CA ILE A 53 -8.53 -12.71 -36.41
C ILE A 53 -9.66 -13.75 -36.31
N LYS A 54 -9.66 -14.72 -37.23
CA LYS A 54 -10.61 -15.84 -37.32
C LYS A 54 -9.94 -17.19 -37.08
N LEU A 55 -10.77 -18.15 -36.71
CA LEU A 55 -10.41 -19.56 -36.58
C LEU A 55 -10.66 -20.28 -37.92
N GLY A 56 -9.74 -21.15 -38.33
CA GLY A 56 -9.85 -21.96 -39.56
C GLY A 56 -10.43 -23.36 -39.33
N ASP A 57 -10.62 -24.08 -40.43
CA ASP A 57 -11.39 -25.33 -40.48
C ASP A 57 -10.65 -26.57 -39.92
N LYS A 58 -9.39 -26.45 -39.48
CA LYS A 58 -8.68 -27.60 -38.89
C LYS A 58 -9.32 -27.98 -37.57
N LYS A 59 -9.63 -29.26 -37.41
CA LYS A 59 -10.27 -29.83 -36.23
C LYS A 59 -9.26 -30.54 -35.33
N GLU A 60 -9.51 -30.49 -34.03
CA GLU A 60 -8.90 -31.38 -33.04
C GLU A 60 -9.95 -32.43 -32.64
N VAL A 61 -9.58 -33.71 -32.71
CA VAL A 61 -10.41 -34.82 -32.25
C VAL A 61 -9.73 -35.49 -31.06
N ARG A 62 -10.45 -35.58 -29.94
CA ARG A 62 -10.06 -36.32 -28.73
C ARG A 62 -10.89 -37.59 -28.62
N THR A 63 -10.26 -38.76 -28.61
CA THR A 63 -10.93 -40.05 -28.42
C THR A 63 -10.66 -40.60 -27.03
N PHE A 64 -11.66 -41.25 -26.42
CA PHE A 64 -11.52 -41.81 -25.07
C PHE A 64 -10.47 -42.93 -24.98
N LEU A 65 -10.40 -43.83 -25.97
CA LEU A 65 -9.47 -44.96 -25.97
C LEU A 65 -8.00 -44.58 -26.27
N ASN A 66 -7.69 -43.30 -26.52
CA ASN A 66 -6.31 -42.84 -26.65
C ASN A 66 -5.74 -42.46 -25.27
N VAL A 67 -4.75 -43.23 -24.80
CA VAL A 67 -4.10 -43.06 -23.48
C VAL A 67 -3.63 -41.62 -23.22
N GLY A 68 -3.11 -40.92 -24.23
CA GLY A 68 -2.66 -39.52 -24.11
C GLY A 68 -3.79 -38.48 -24.10
N GLN A 69 -5.03 -38.87 -24.42
CA GLN A 69 -6.20 -38.00 -24.49
C GLN A 69 -7.27 -38.32 -23.43
N ALA A 70 -7.29 -39.55 -22.89
CA ALA A 70 -8.34 -40.06 -22.00
C ALA A 70 -8.68 -39.13 -20.82
N LYS A 71 -7.69 -38.61 -20.08
CA LYS A 71 -7.92 -37.65 -18.98
C LYS A 71 -8.62 -36.38 -19.48
N LYS A 72 -8.11 -35.76 -20.56
CA LYS A 72 -8.71 -34.55 -21.15
C LYS A 72 -10.11 -34.80 -21.70
N PHE A 73 -10.38 -35.97 -22.28
CA PHE A 73 -11.71 -36.36 -22.72
C PHE A 73 -12.68 -36.41 -21.53
N MET A 74 -12.33 -37.15 -20.47
CA MET A 74 -13.13 -37.26 -19.24
C MET A 74 -13.39 -35.88 -18.61
N GLN A 75 -12.35 -35.06 -18.48
CA GLN A 75 -12.44 -33.68 -17.99
C GLN A 75 -13.41 -32.82 -18.84
N THR A 76 -13.39 -32.96 -20.17
CA THR A 76 -14.28 -32.21 -21.08
C THR A 76 -15.75 -32.60 -20.86
N VAL A 77 -16.03 -33.90 -20.77
CA VAL A 77 -17.39 -34.43 -20.49
C VAL A 77 -17.89 -34.02 -19.11
N ALA A 78 -17.02 -33.99 -18.10
CA ALA A 78 -17.35 -33.53 -16.75
C ALA A 78 -17.73 -32.04 -16.73
N VAL A 79 -16.98 -31.16 -17.43
CA VAL A 79 -17.32 -29.74 -17.58
C VAL A 79 -18.66 -29.56 -18.29
N ALA A 80 -18.88 -30.25 -19.42
CA ALA A 80 -20.14 -30.19 -20.17
C ALA A 80 -21.34 -30.62 -19.32
N THR A 81 -21.20 -31.72 -18.56
CA THR A 81 -22.22 -32.22 -17.63
C THR A 81 -22.52 -31.22 -16.52
N LYS A 82 -21.50 -30.55 -15.98
CA LYS A 82 -21.67 -29.54 -14.93
C LYS A 82 -22.36 -28.27 -15.44
N CYS A 83 -21.99 -27.78 -16.64
CA CYS A 83 -22.66 -26.65 -17.28
C CYS A 83 -24.14 -26.96 -17.57
N LYS A 84 -24.43 -28.16 -18.08
CA LYS A 84 -25.81 -28.64 -18.26
C LYS A 84 -26.60 -28.65 -16.95
N LYS A 85 -25.97 -29.06 -15.83
CA LYS A 85 -26.59 -29.01 -14.50
C LYS A 85 -26.90 -27.56 -14.08
N PHE A 86 -25.94 -26.66 -14.20
CA PHE A 86 -26.12 -25.23 -13.88
C PHE A 86 -27.25 -24.58 -14.68
N LEU A 87 -27.41 -24.92 -15.97
CA LEU A 87 -28.51 -24.45 -16.80
C LEU A 87 -29.88 -24.98 -16.35
N LYS A 88 -29.99 -26.28 -16.02
CA LYS A 88 -31.25 -26.87 -15.49
C LYS A 88 -31.61 -26.35 -14.10
N GLU A 89 -30.63 -25.94 -13.30
CA GLU A 89 -30.82 -25.35 -11.96
C GLU A 89 -30.87 -23.81 -11.96
N ASN A 90 -30.86 -23.15 -13.14
CA ASN A 90 -30.70 -21.70 -13.33
C ASN A 90 -29.57 -21.06 -12.48
N SER A 91 -28.59 -21.87 -12.10
CA SER A 91 -27.56 -21.53 -11.14
C SER A 91 -26.34 -20.99 -11.87
N HIS A 92 -25.72 -19.95 -11.33
CA HIS A 92 -24.58 -19.27 -11.93
C HIS A 92 -23.34 -19.43 -11.06
N THR A 93 -22.17 -19.64 -11.69
CA THR A 93 -20.90 -19.77 -10.96
C THR A 93 -19.76 -19.10 -11.72
N SER A 94 -18.59 -18.93 -11.09
CA SER A 94 -17.38 -18.51 -11.80
C SER A 94 -16.61 -19.72 -12.32
N ILE A 95 -15.71 -19.54 -13.29
CA ILE A 95 -14.84 -20.65 -13.77
C ILE A 95 -14.01 -21.27 -12.63
N ARG A 96 -13.65 -20.48 -11.61
CA ARG A 96 -13.02 -20.99 -10.38
C ARG A 96 -13.98 -21.80 -9.52
N GLY A 97 -15.24 -21.38 -9.41
CA GLY A 97 -16.31 -22.14 -8.76
C GLY A 97 -16.63 -23.46 -9.47
N LEU A 98 -16.63 -23.46 -10.81
CA LEU A 98 -16.69 -24.67 -11.65
C LEU A 98 -15.53 -25.62 -11.37
N PHE A 99 -14.29 -25.10 -11.31
CA PHE A 99 -13.09 -25.89 -10.97
C PHE A 99 -13.23 -26.58 -9.60
N TYR A 100 -13.54 -25.83 -8.52
CA TYR A 100 -13.74 -26.45 -7.20
C TYR A 100 -14.91 -27.45 -7.20
N GLN A 101 -15.97 -27.19 -7.98
CA GLN A 101 -17.10 -28.10 -8.13
C GLN A 101 -16.85 -29.32 -9.04
N LEU A 102 -15.63 -29.47 -9.55
CA LEU A 102 -15.09 -30.63 -10.25
C LEU A 102 -13.80 -31.17 -9.59
N LYS A 103 -13.36 -30.57 -8.48
CA LYS A 103 -12.18 -31.01 -7.71
C LYS A 103 -12.59 -32.04 -6.66
N PHE A 104 -12.78 -33.27 -7.14
CA PHE A 104 -13.00 -34.46 -6.33
C PHE A 104 -11.98 -35.54 -6.72
N THR A 105 -11.59 -36.38 -5.76
CA THR A 105 -10.81 -37.60 -5.99
C THR A 105 -11.66 -38.69 -6.63
N LEU A 106 -11.03 -39.61 -7.36
CA LEU A 106 -11.71 -40.69 -8.08
C LEU A 106 -12.00 -41.94 -7.22
N GLY A 107 -11.75 -41.87 -5.90
CA GLY A 107 -12.06 -42.89 -4.91
C GLY A 107 -11.48 -42.52 -3.54
N GLU A 108 -11.66 -43.38 -2.54
CA GLU A 108 -10.94 -43.27 -1.25
C GLU A 108 -9.50 -43.82 -1.36
N ASP A 109 -9.28 -44.79 -2.26
CA ASP A 109 -7.98 -45.44 -2.50
C ASP A 109 -7.14 -44.83 -3.66
N VAL A 110 -7.61 -43.74 -4.29
CA VAL A 110 -6.99 -43.16 -5.50
C VAL A 110 -6.67 -41.67 -5.30
N ASP A 111 -5.40 -41.38 -5.04
CA ASP A 111 -4.83 -40.03 -4.85
C ASP A 111 -4.61 -39.28 -6.19
N GLU A 112 -5.59 -39.38 -7.11
CA GLU A 112 -5.65 -38.59 -8.34
C GLU A 112 -6.90 -37.72 -8.39
N GLU A 113 -6.69 -36.41 -8.53
CA GLU A 113 -7.75 -35.43 -8.72
C GLU A 113 -8.12 -35.28 -10.20
N LEU A 114 -9.43 -35.18 -10.48
CA LEU A 114 -9.93 -34.94 -11.84
C LEU A 114 -9.36 -33.65 -12.45
N PHE A 115 -9.13 -32.61 -11.63
CA PHE A 115 -8.41 -31.39 -11.99
C PHE A 115 -7.45 -30.98 -10.88
N SER A 116 -6.16 -30.86 -11.21
CA SER A 116 -5.14 -30.39 -10.24
C SER A 116 -5.19 -28.87 -10.05
N GLU A 117 -5.26 -28.14 -11.17
CA GLU A 117 -5.23 -26.68 -11.24
C GLU A 117 -6.38 -26.12 -12.10
N GLN A 118 -6.76 -24.85 -11.85
CA GLN A 118 -7.67 -24.10 -12.72
C GLN A 118 -7.09 -23.90 -14.15
N SER A 119 -5.77 -24.02 -14.32
CA SER A 119 -5.09 -23.95 -15.62
C SER A 119 -5.53 -25.08 -16.56
N GLU A 120 -5.86 -26.27 -16.04
CA GLU A 120 -6.35 -27.42 -16.82
C GLU A 120 -7.80 -27.23 -17.31
N SER A 121 -8.65 -26.53 -16.55
CA SER A 121 -10.08 -26.41 -16.89
C SER A 121 -10.40 -25.27 -17.84
N ASN A 122 -9.63 -24.17 -17.83
CA ASN A 122 -9.85 -23.01 -18.70
C ASN A 122 -9.91 -23.38 -20.20
N PRO A 123 -8.99 -24.21 -20.77
CA PRO A 123 -9.05 -24.58 -22.19
C PRO A 123 -10.29 -25.40 -22.53
N LEU A 124 -10.74 -26.28 -21.63
CA LEU A 124 -11.87 -27.19 -21.91
C LEU A 124 -13.21 -26.45 -21.96
N VAL A 125 -13.35 -25.37 -21.17
CA VAL A 125 -14.47 -24.43 -21.31
C VAL A 125 -14.44 -23.76 -22.68
N GLU A 126 -13.27 -23.30 -23.14
CA GLU A 126 -13.10 -22.67 -24.46
C GLU A 126 -13.33 -23.64 -25.63
N ASP A 127 -13.00 -24.91 -25.45
CA ASP A 127 -13.27 -25.96 -26.44
C ASP A 127 -14.76 -26.26 -26.55
N LEU A 128 -15.51 -26.20 -25.44
CA LEU A 128 -16.97 -26.34 -25.43
C LEU A 128 -17.68 -25.10 -26.00
N GLU A 129 -17.17 -23.88 -25.75
CA GLU A 129 -17.64 -22.66 -26.42
C GLU A 129 -17.56 -22.81 -27.95
N VAL A 130 -16.44 -23.34 -28.46
CA VAL A 130 -16.23 -23.62 -29.89
C VAL A 130 -17.10 -24.77 -30.41
N ALA A 131 -17.10 -25.92 -29.74
CA ALA A 131 -17.79 -27.12 -30.23
C ALA A 131 -19.32 -26.97 -30.27
N LEU A 132 -19.89 -26.17 -29.37
CA LEU A 132 -21.34 -25.94 -29.27
C LEU A 132 -21.77 -24.64 -29.99
N ASN A 133 -20.81 -23.79 -30.39
CA ASN A 133 -21.02 -22.41 -30.83
C ASN A 133 -21.91 -21.64 -29.83
N VAL A 134 -21.37 -21.40 -28.63
CA VAL A 134 -21.99 -20.67 -27.50
C VAL A 134 -20.92 -19.88 -26.73
N LYS A 135 -21.33 -18.85 -25.97
CA LYS A 135 -20.45 -18.15 -25.02
C LYS A 135 -20.52 -18.85 -23.66
N ARG A 136 -19.47 -18.76 -22.85
CA ARG A 136 -19.45 -19.30 -21.46
C ARG A 136 -20.49 -18.65 -20.56
N GLU A 137 -20.83 -17.40 -20.85
CA GLU A 137 -21.92 -16.68 -20.19
C GLU A 137 -23.26 -17.42 -20.42
N ASP A 138 -23.49 -17.96 -21.63
CA ASP A 138 -24.63 -18.81 -21.99
C ASP A 138 -24.59 -20.23 -21.37
N LEU A 139 -23.45 -20.60 -20.76
CA LEU A 139 -23.28 -21.80 -19.93
C LEU A 139 -23.42 -21.49 -18.41
N ASN A 140 -23.91 -20.30 -18.06
CA ASN A 140 -23.98 -19.73 -16.71
C ASN A 140 -22.61 -19.58 -16.01
N LEU A 141 -21.51 -19.46 -16.76
CA LEU A 141 -20.14 -19.30 -16.24
C LEU A 141 -19.68 -17.83 -16.29
N ASN A 142 -19.78 -17.15 -15.15
CA ASN A 142 -19.34 -15.78 -14.95
C ASN A 142 -17.81 -15.63 -14.89
N THR A 143 -17.32 -14.43 -15.21
CA THR A 143 -15.89 -14.06 -15.17
C THR A 143 -15.65 -12.79 -14.34
N ASP A 144 -14.40 -12.43 -14.08
CA ASP A 144 -14.03 -11.20 -13.37
C ASP A 144 -14.64 -9.97 -14.06
N ARG A 145 -15.48 -9.21 -13.33
CA ARG A 145 -15.97 -7.91 -13.78
C ARG A 145 -14.80 -6.93 -13.86
N LYS A 146 -14.38 -6.60 -15.09
CA LYS A 146 -13.21 -5.74 -15.38
C LYS A 146 -13.55 -4.76 -16.49
N GLY A 147 -13.46 -3.49 -16.13
CA GLY A 147 -13.76 -2.33 -16.97
C GLY A 147 -14.82 -1.43 -16.32
N VAL A 148 -14.76 -0.14 -16.61
CA VAL A 148 -15.68 0.87 -16.09
C VAL A 148 -16.05 1.84 -17.22
N VAL A 149 -17.30 2.30 -17.20
CA VAL A 149 -17.86 3.23 -18.18
C VAL A 149 -18.52 4.43 -17.48
N ALA A 150 -18.39 5.62 -18.06
CA ALA A 150 -19.05 6.85 -17.61
C ALA A 150 -19.46 7.67 -18.84
N GLY A 151 -20.33 8.66 -18.64
CA GLY A 151 -20.81 9.51 -19.72
C GLY A 151 -22.30 9.72 -19.80
N ASN A 152 -22.78 10.49 -20.77
CA ASN A 152 -24.19 10.46 -21.21
C ASN A 152 -24.60 9.12 -21.86
N LEU A 153 -24.02 8.00 -21.42
CA LEU A 153 -24.50 6.64 -21.64
C LEU A 153 -25.68 6.33 -20.74
N VAL A 154 -26.83 6.03 -21.32
CA VAL A 154 -27.94 5.36 -20.63
C VAL A 154 -28.08 3.97 -21.22
N LEU A 155 -28.25 2.95 -20.38
CA LEU A 155 -28.46 1.57 -20.79
C LEU A 155 -29.53 0.88 -19.93
N LYS A 156 -30.12 -0.19 -20.44
CA LYS A 156 -31.08 -1.04 -19.71
C LYS A 156 -30.48 -2.41 -19.51
N ASP A 157 -30.36 -2.83 -18.25
CA ASP A 157 -29.92 -4.17 -17.86
C ASP A 157 -31.15 -4.99 -17.39
N LYS A 158 -31.27 -6.22 -17.89
CA LYS A 158 -32.47 -7.08 -17.73
C LYS A 158 -32.10 -8.40 -17.07
N PHE A 159 -31.60 -8.31 -15.84
CA PHE A 159 -31.16 -9.46 -15.05
C PHE A 159 -32.24 -9.93 -14.05
N GLY A 160 -32.29 -11.24 -13.77
CA GLY A 160 -33.21 -11.84 -12.77
C GLY A 160 -34.71 -11.79 -13.09
N GLY A 161 -35.14 -11.00 -14.08
CA GLY A 161 -36.55 -10.70 -14.36
C GLY A 161 -36.90 -9.22 -14.15
N GLU A 162 -36.02 -8.47 -13.47
CA GLU A 162 -36.09 -7.03 -13.32
C GLU A 162 -35.56 -6.30 -14.57
N VAL A 163 -35.85 -5.00 -14.67
CA VAL A 163 -35.36 -4.11 -15.74
C VAL A 163 -34.84 -2.83 -15.10
N ASN A 164 -33.52 -2.69 -15.04
CA ASN A 164 -32.85 -1.55 -14.42
C ASN A 164 -32.36 -0.59 -15.51
N GLU A 165 -32.83 0.66 -15.48
CA GLU A 165 -32.29 1.73 -16.33
C GLU A 165 -31.12 2.42 -15.61
N ILE A 166 -29.97 2.44 -16.28
CA ILE A 166 -28.67 2.79 -15.70
C ILE A 166 -28.10 3.95 -16.50
N ASP A 167 -28.16 5.13 -15.90
CA ASP A 167 -27.59 6.36 -16.44
C ASP A 167 -26.16 6.55 -15.94
N CYS A 168 -25.19 6.25 -16.80
CA CYS A 168 -23.75 6.38 -16.56
C CYS A 168 -23.27 7.83 -16.37
N SER A 169 -24.13 8.84 -16.61
CA SER A 169 -23.79 10.26 -16.40
C SER A 169 -23.98 10.66 -14.93
N LYS A 170 -24.81 9.89 -14.23
CA LYS A 170 -25.22 10.10 -12.84
C LYS A 170 -24.44 9.23 -11.82
N GLN A 171 -23.46 8.44 -12.26
CA GLN A 171 -22.69 7.48 -11.42
C GLN A 171 -21.50 8.11 -10.67
N GLY A 172 -21.34 9.44 -10.76
CA GLY A 172 -20.27 10.16 -10.05
C GLY A 172 -18.85 9.78 -10.49
N ARG A 173 -17.89 9.90 -9.55
CA ARG A 173 -16.46 9.64 -9.81
C ARG A 173 -16.15 8.17 -10.13
N SER A 174 -16.96 7.24 -9.61
CA SER A 174 -16.73 5.79 -9.69
C SER A 174 -17.11 5.16 -11.03
N GLY A 175 -18.03 5.77 -11.77
CA GLY A 175 -18.61 5.20 -12.99
C GLY A 175 -19.45 3.95 -12.76
N TRP A 176 -19.94 3.36 -13.85
CA TRP A 176 -20.60 2.07 -13.84
C TRP A 176 -19.61 0.94 -14.15
N MET A 177 -19.60 -0.10 -13.33
CA MET A 177 -18.72 -1.27 -13.52
C MET A 177 -19.34 -2.25 -14.53
N ILE A 178 -18.60 -2.54 -15.60
CA ILE A 178 -19.09 -3.36 -16.72
C ILE A 178 -19.22 -4.84 -16.26
N PRO A 179 -20.40 -5.48 -16.43
CA PRO A 179 -20.60 -6.90 -16.11
C PRO A 179 -19.83 -7.83 -17.06
N SER A 180 -19.74 -9.12 -16.71
CA SER A 180 -19.13 -10.14 -17.57
C SER A 180 -19.97 -10.44 -18.81
N ASP A 181 -21.29 -10.51 -18.63
CA ASP A 181 -22.27 -10.69 -19.70
C ASP A 181 -22.79 -9.32 -20.16
N VAL A 182 -22.73 -9.08 -21.47
CA VAL A 182 -23.08 -7.81 -22.13
C VAL A 182 -24.05 -8.05 -23.29
N ASP A 183 -24.45 -9.29 -23.57
CA ASP A 183 -25.43 -9.63 -24.62
C ASP A 183 -26.80 -10.01 -24.04
N ASN A 184 -26.84 -10.75 -22.92
CA ASN A 184 -28.08 -11.30 -22.38
C ASN A 184 -28.90 -10.29 -21.56
N GLY A 185 -29.56 -9.38 -22.27
CA GLY A 185 -30.55 -8.44 -21.72
C GLY A 185 -30.10 -6.98 -21.67
N MET A 186 -28.87 -6.66 -22.11
CA MET A 186 -28.35 -5.29 -22.10
C MET A 186 -28.65 -4.53 -23.41
N GLU A 187 -29.43 -3.46 -23.30
CA GLU A 187 -29.84 -2.57 -24.40
C GLU A 187 -29.30 -1.15 -24.19
N PHE A 188 -28.77 -0.52 -25.24
CA PHE A 188 -28.29 0.88 -25.17
C PHE A 188 -29.40 1.89 -25.42
N VAL A 189 -29.27 3.08 -24.81
CA VAL A 189 -30.20 4.21 -24.91
C VAL A 189 -29.49 5.52 -25.30
N SER A 190 -28.21 5.75 -24.92
CA SER A 190 -27.31 6.89 -25.35
C SER A 190 -25.80 6.61 -24.98
N VAL A 191 -24.76 7.46 -25.25
CA VAL A 191 -23.27 7.24 -24.96
C VAL A 191 -22.32 8.52 -24.94
N ASP A 192 -21.16 8.66 -24.17
CA ASP A 192 -20.15 9.85 -24.10
C ASP A 192 -18.87 9.85 -23.09
N ALA A 193 -17.49 9.96 -23.30
CA ALA A 193 -16.34 10.36 -22.30
C ALA A 193 -14.74 10.05 -22.49
N ASP A 194 -13.70 10.60 -21.71
CA ASP A 194 -12.20 10.13 -21.63
C ASP A 194 -11.09 10.46 -20.44
N TYR A 195 -10.71 9.71 -19.33
CA TYR A 195 -9.31 9.54 -18.59
C TYR A 195 -8.67 10.19 -17.18
N VAL A 196 -7.48 9.85 -16.44
CA VAL A 196 -6.90 10.07 -14.91
C VAL A 196 -5.47 10.76 -14.38
N LEU A 197 -4.89 10.62 -13.08
CA LEU A 197 -3.74 11.31 -12.24
C LEU A 197 -3.23 10.85 -10.73
N CYS A 198 -1.92 10.93 -10.20
CA CYS A 198 -1.43 10.46 -8.78
C CYS A 198 -0.29 11.20 -7.83
N LEU A 199 0.22 10.65 -6.63
CA LEU A 199 1.13 11.16 -5.44
C LEU A 199 2.72 10.82 -5.34
N PRO A 200 3.56 11.12 -4.25
CA PRO A 200 5.06 10.91 -4.02
C PRO A 200 5.60 9.94 -2.88
N PRO A 201 6.94 9.81 -2.53
CA PRO A 201 7.50 8.65 -1.75
C PRO A 201 8.02 8.80 -0.30
N PHE A 202 8.88 9.79 -0.01
CA PHE A 202 9.66 9.87 1.25
C PHE A 202 8.84 10.44 2.41
N GLU A 203 7.66 10.94 2.06
CA GLU A 203 6.64 11.43 2.95
C GLU A 203 6.19 10.30 3.90
N LYS A 204 6.11 10.61 5.19
CA LYS A 204 5.87 9.62 6.23
C LYS A 204 4.39 9.58 6.57
N ILE A 205 3.85 8.37 6.73
CA ILE A 205 2.45 8.13 7.10
C ILE A 205 2.38 7.36 8.40
N ILE A 206 1.25 7.49 9.09
CA ILE A 206 0.94 6.71 10.29
C ILE A 206 0.09 5.51 9.88
N VAL A 207 0.71 4.33 9.95
CA VAL A 207 0.09 3.04 9.68
C VAL A 207 -0.21 2.29 10.97
N ILE A 208 -1.17 1.38 10.89
CA ILE A 208 -1.55 0.46 11.95
C ILE A 208 -1.47 -0.97 11.39
N GLU A 209 -0.56 -1.75 11.95
CA GLU A 209 -0.25 -3.14 11.60
C GLU A 209 -0.43 -3.98 12.89
N ASP A 210 -1.13 -5.12 12.82
CA ASP A 210 -1.54 -5.91 14.01
C ASP A 210 -2.19 -5.06 15.14
N GLY A 211 -2.93 -4.02 14.76
CA GLY A 211 -3.58 -3.08 15.69
C GLY A 211 -2.62 -2.11 16.41
N LYS A 212 -1.32 -2.10 16.08
CA LYS A 212 -0.27 -1.25 16.65
C LYS A 212 0.13 -0.14 15.69
N LEU A 213 0.31 1.08 16.19
CA LEU A 213 0.82 2.22 15.44
C LEU A 213 2.31 2.03 15.08
N ARG A 214 2.67 2.28 13.82
CA ARG A 214 4.04 2.39 13.30
C ARG A 214 4.16 3.63 12.41
N ILE A 215 5.34 4.27 12.40
CA ILE A 215 5.68 5.29 11.40
C ILE A 215 6.49 4.61 10.29
N ALA A 216 6.15 4.92 9.05
CA ALA A 216 6.86 4.42 7.86
C ALA A 216 6.87 5.49 6.77
N THR A 217 7.85 5.44 5.85
CA THR A 217 7.68 6.13 4.56
C THR A 217 6.57 5.45 3.77
N ILE A 218 5.79 6.22 2.99
CA ILE A 218 4.76 5.63 2.13
C ILE A 218 5.38 4.65 1.11
N SER A 219 6.64 4.86 0.70
CA SER A 219 7.40 3.89 -0.10
C SER A 219 7.62 2.52 0.58
N GLU A 220 7.99 2.46 1.86
CA GLU A 220 8.14 1.18 2.58
C GLU A 220 6.84 0.39 2.63
N VAL A 221 5.72 1.09 2.87
CA VAL A 221 4.40 0.48 3.05
C VAL A 221 3.90 -0.11 1.72
N VAL A 222 3.96 0.68 0.65
CA VAL A 222 3.50 0.28 -0.69
C VAL A 222 4.37 -0.83 -1.30
N GLU A 223 5.68 -0.85 -1.02
CA GLU A 223 6.57 -1.90 -1.53
C GLU A 223 6.55 -3.16 -0.67
N GLY A 224 6.43 -3.02 0.65
CA GLY A 224 6.31 -4.14 1.58
C GLY A 224 4.99 -4.92 1.46
N LYS A 225 3.92 -4.26 1.01
CA LYS A 225 2.58 -4.85 0.76
C LYS A 225 2.04 -5.71 1.93
N PRO A 226 1.92 -5.16 3.15
CA PRO A 226 1.35 -5.88 4.30
C PRO A 226 -0.10 -6.33 4.03
N ASP A 227 -0.42 -7.58 4.39
CA ASP A 227 -1.73 -8.20 4.14
C ASP A 227 -2.90 -7.55 4.90
N ALA A 228 -2.62 -6.94 6.05
CA ALA A 228 -3.60 -6.32 6.94
C ALA A 228 -3.12 -4.94 7.41
N LEU A 229 -3.48 -3.91 6.63
CA LEU A 229 -3.04 -2.53 6.84
C LEU A 229 -4.22 -1.60 7.15
N GLU A 230 -4.10 -0.86 8.26
CA GLU A 230 -4.97 0.27 8.61
C GLU A 230 -4.19 1.58 8.58
N VAL A 231 -4.89 2.69 8.38
CA VAL A 231 -4.36 4.06 8.53
C VAL A 231 -5.31 4.92 9.34
N LEU A 232 -4.77 6.00 9.91
CA LEU A 232 -5.57 7.02 10.59
C LEU A 232 -6.22 7.97 9.57
N SER A 233 -7.48 8.28 9.81
CA SER A 233 -8.37 9.14 9.02
C SER A 233 -9.28 9.92 9.96
N PHE A 234 -10.24 10.71 9.47
CA PHE A 234 -11.28 11.29 10.31
C PHE A 234 -12.69 10.98 9.79
N ASP A 235 -13.70 11.05 10.67
CA ASP A 235 -15.12 10.86 10.33
C ASP A 235 -15.86 12.18 10.04
N GLU A 236 -17.15 12.10 9.73
CA GLU A 236 -18.02 13.27 9.48
C GLU A 236 -18.15 14.21 10.70
N LYS A 237 -17.81 13.75 11.90
CA LYS A 237 -17.79 14.51 13.17
C LYS A 237 -16.38 14.98 13.52
N TYR A 238 -15.43 14.90 12.59
CA TYR A 238 -14.05 15.32 12.73
C TYR A 238 -13.31 14.59 13.88
N LYS A 239 -13.73 13.36 14.22
CA LYS A 239 -13.06 12.43 15.16
C LYS A 239 -12.06 11.57 14.40
N ILE A 240 -10.92 11.22 14.99
CA ILE A 240 -9.89 10.41 14.32
C ILE A 240 -10.23 8.92 14.46
N CYS A 241 -10.32 8.23 13.33
CA CYS A 241 -10.72 6.84 13.23
C CYS A 241 -9.73 6.02 12.38
N ARG A 242 -9.62 4.72 12.69
CA ARG A 242 -8.84 3.76 11.90
C ARG A 242 -9.68 3.28 10.72
N ASN A 243 -9.09 3.18 9.54
CA ASN A 243 -9.73 2.61 8.36
C ASN A 243 -8.74 1.77 7.55
N LYS A 244 -9.23 0.72 6.89
CA LYS A 244 -8.41 -0.24 6.15
C LYS A 244 -7.97 0.32 4.79
N VAL A 245 -6.75 0.00 4.39
CA VAL A 245 -6.22 0.27 3.04
C VAL A 245 -6.61 -0.88 2.12
N SER A 246 -7.26 -0.61 0.97
CA SER A 246 -7.62 -1.68 0.01
C SER A 246 -6.56 -1.92 -1.05
N SER A 247 -5.77 -0.89 -1.35
CA SER A 247 -4.86 -0.86 -2.49
C SER A 247 -3.79 0.21 -2.31
N MET A 248 -2.66 -0.02 -2.98
CA MET A 248 -1.40 0.72 -2.80
C MET A 248 -0.78 0.93 -4.18
N TYR A 249 -0.31 2.13 -4.47
CA TYR A 249 0.06 2.57 -5.83
C TYR A 249 1.45 3.16 -5.90
N LYS A 250 2.09 2.97 -7.06
CA LYS A 250 3.40 3.53 -7.40
C LYS A 250 3.44 3.90 -8.89
N ARG A 251 3.72 5.18 -9.21
CA ARG A 251 4.11 5.68 -10.54
C ARG A 251 5.54 6.28 -10.49
N ASN A 252 5.97 6.92 -11.56
CA ASN A 252 7.15 7.79 -11.58
C ASN A 252 6.72 9.26 -11.64
N SER A 253 7.60 10.18 -11.21
CA SER A 253 7.43 11.61 -11.49
C SER A 253 7.69 11.89 -12.96
N TYR A 254 6.85 12.70 -13.62
CA TYR A 254 7.17 13.19 -14.96
C TYR A 254 8.27 14.27 -14.88
N PRO A 255 9.19 14.37 -15.87
CA PRO A 255 10.21 15.42 -15.85
C PRO A 255 9.60 16.82 -15.81
N GLY A 256 10.01 17.62 -14.83
CA GLY A 256 9.44 18.94 -14.54
C GLY A 256 8.31 18.95 -13.49
N GLU A 257 7.83 17.78 -13.05
CA GLU A 257 6.91 17.67 -11.92
C GLU A 257 7.57 18.20 -10.64
N LYS A 258 6.85 19.06 -9.92
CA LYS A 258 7.30 19.58 -8.63
C LYS A 258 6.55 18.89 -7.49
N LEU A 259 7.19 18.83 -6.34
CA LEU A 259 6.48 18.60 -5.08
C LEU A 259 6.07 19.95 -4.52
N VAL A 260 4.79 20.07 -4.16
CA VAL A 260 4.32 21.16 -3.34
C VAL A 260 4.59 20.78 -1.89
N LYS A 261 5.54 21.50 -1.31
CA LYS A 261 5.85 21.47 0.12
C LYS A 261 4.97 22.51 0.81
N ILE A 262 4.06 22.07 1.65
CA ILE A 262 3.15 22.95 2.40
C ILE A 262 3.59 22.95 3.86
N THR A 263 3.84 24.14 4.40
CA THR A 263 4.17 24.36 5.81
C THR A 263 3.02 25.10 6.48
N SER A 264 2.51 24.59 7.61
CA SER A 264 1.44 25.24 8.38
C SER A 264 2.01 26.18 9.47
N LYS A 265 1.14 26.96 10.12
CA LYS A 265 1.51 27.78 11.29
C LYS A 265 1.96 26.93 12.50
N SER A 266 1.57 25.66 12.61
CA SER A 266 2.07 24.76 13.67
C SER A 266 3.53 24.33 13.43
N GLY A 267 4.06 24.55 12.22
CA GLY A 267 5.36 24.04 11.79
C GLY A 267 5.31 22.61 11.24
N SER A 268 4.13 21.98 11.21
CA SER A 268 3.90 20.76 10.43
C SER A 268 4.18 21.02 8.94
N VAL A 269 4.79 20.04 8.28
CA VAL A 269 5.10 20.04 6.84
C VAL A 269 4.55 18.77 6.20
N ILE A 270 4.12 18.87 4.94
CA ILE A 270 3.92 17.75 4.02
C ILE A 270 4.53 18.06 2.65
N HIS A 271 4.92 17.02 1.93
CA HIS A 271 5.36 17.08 0.53
C HIS A 271 4.46 16.19 -0.31
N VAL A 272 3.76 16.78 -1.29
CA VAL A 272 2.80 16.10 -2.16
C VAL A 272 3.04 16.50 -3.62
N SER A 273 2.55 15.73 -4.60
CA SER A 273 2.56 16.18 -6.00
C SER A 273 1.62 17.39 -6.18
N GLU A 274 1.90 18.24 -7.17
CA GLU A 274 1.16 19.48 -7.44
C GLU A 274 -0.37 19.31 -7.49
N ASP A 275 -0.85 18.19 -8.04
CA ASP A 275 -2.26 17.93 -8.25
C ASP A 275 -2.89 16.97 -7.24
N HIS A 276 -2.14 16.56 -6.20
CA HIS A 276 -2.72 15.79 -5.13
C HIS A 276 -3.78 16.58 -4.35
N LYS A 277 -4.81 15.88 -3.88
CA LYS A 277 -5.98 16.44 -3.23
C LYS A 277 -5.78 16.50 -1.71
N ILE A 278 -6.04 17.66 -1.11
CA ILE A 278 -5.93 17.90 0.32
C ILE A 278 -7.26 18.51 0.82
N PRO A 279 -7.81 18.02 1.94
CA PRO A 279 -8.92 18.67 2.62
C PRO A 279 -8.41 19.92 3.36
N VAL A 280 -8.94 21.09 2.99
CA VAL A 280 -8.69 22.38 3.66
C VAL A 280 -9.99 22.93 4.22
N PHE A 281 -9.92 23.67 5.33
CA PHE A 281 -11.03 24.49 5.77
C PHE A 281 -10.96 25.86 5.08
N ARG A 282 -12.02 26.19 4.34
CA ARG A 282 -12.17 27.41 3.53
C ARG A 282 -13.66 27.76 3.45
N ASN A 283 -14.05 29.04 3.46
CA ASN A 283 -15.45 29.47 3.33
C ASN A 283 -16.41 28.82 4.36
N ASN A 284 -15.99 28.71 5.62
CA ASN A 284 -16.72 28.05 6.72
C ASN A 284 -17.08 26.56 6.50
N ARG A 285 -16.37 25.85 5.62
CA ARG A 285 -16.55 24.41 5.36
C ARG A 285 -15.23 23.71 5.03
N VAL A 286 -15.24 22.38 4.96
CA VAL A 286 -14.12 21.61 4.39
C VAL A 286 -14.29 21.51 2.87
N GLU A 287 -13.29 21.95 2.11
CA GLU A 287 -13.19 21.82 0.66
C GLU A 287 -11.99 20.91 0.31
N VAL A 288 -12.13 20.07 -0.71
CA VAL A 288 -11.02 19.26 -1.23
C VAL A 288 -10.40 19.98 -2.42
N VAL A 289 -9.20 20.52 -2.24
CA VAL A 289 -8.45 21.33 -3.22
C VAL A 289 -7.18 20.59 -3.64
N ARG A 290 -6.52 21.01 -4.72
CA ARG A 290 -5.21 20.46 -5.07
C ARG A 290 -4.09 21.22 -4.38
N ALA A 291 -2.96 20.57 -4.17
CA ALA A 291 -1.82 21.14 -3.46
C ALA A 291 -1.35 22.47 -4.06
N LYS A 292 -1.30 22.58 -5.40
CA LYS A 292 -0.94 23.82 -6.11
C LYS A 292 -2.00 24.94 -6.07
N ASP A 293 -3.24 24.60 -5.71
CA ASP A 293 -4.37 25.53 -5.55
C ASP A 293 -4.53 26.03 -4.10
N ILE A 294 -3.64 25.61 -3.19
CA ILE A 294 -3.59 26.03 -1.79
C ILE A 294 -2.87 27.38 -1.65
N ARG A 295 -3.39 28.21 -0.74
CA ARG A 295 -2.98 29.58 -0.49
C ARG A 295 -2.65 29.76 0.99
N GLU A 296 -1.86 30.77 1.33
CA GLU A 296 -1.57 31.12 2.74
C GLU A 296 -2.81 31.61 3.52
N SER A 297 -3.92 31.91 2.83
CA SER A 297 -5.24 32.17 3.41
C SER A 297 -6.00 30.91 3.84
N ASP A 298 -5.58 29.72 3.42
CA ASP A 298 -6.28 28.47 3.67
C ASP A 298 -5.84 27.84 4.99
N PHE A 299 -6.65 26.92 5.52
CA PHE A 299 -6.35 26.19 6.74
C PHE A 299 -6.25 24.69 6.44
N LEU A 300 -5.10 24.08 6.68
CA LEU A 300 -4.93 22.62 6.63
C LEU A 300 -5.67 21.98 7.80
N LEU A 301 -6.20 20.78 7.59
CA LEU A 301 -6.71 19.96 8.68
C LEU A 301 -5.55 19.21 9.35
N GLU A 302 -5.34 19.45 10.65
CA GLU A 302 -4.33 18.80 11.48
C GLU A 302 -4.92 18.07 12.69
N ALA A 303 -4.32 16.93 13.06
CA ALA A 303 -4.63 16.21 14.29
C ALA A 303 -4.34 17.07 15.55
N LYS A 304 -5.39 17.29 16.33
CA LYS A 304 -5.44 17.98 17.64
C LYS A 304 -5.24 16.98 18.79
N ARG A 305 -5.71 15.74 18.64
CA ARG A 305 -5.40 14.58 19.51
C ARG A 305 -5.62 13.25 18.78
N ILE A 306 -4.91 12.18 19.14
CA ILE A 306 -5.09 10.83 18.54
C ILE A 306 -5.71 9.89 19.59
N GLY A 307 -7.05 9.85 19.65
CA GLY A 307 -7.79 9.13 20.71
C GLY A 307 -8.08 7.65 20.45
N CYS A 308 -8.00 7.18 19.20
CA CYS A 308 -8.46 5.83 18.80
C CYS A 308 -7.45 4.68 19.05
N LEU A 309 -6.44 4.90 19.89
CA LEU A 309 -5.37 3.94 20.17
C LEU A 309 -5.64 3.14 21.44
N SER A 310 -5.66 1.81 21.27
CA SER A 310 -5.85 0.83 22.33
C SER A 310 -4.50 0.49 22.97
N GLY A 311 -4.25 0.96 24.20
CA GLY A 311 -2.96 0.89 24.92
C GLY A 311 -2.50 -0.52 25.34
N GLY A 312 -2.33 -1.43 24.38
CA GLY A 312 -1.91 -2.82 24.54
C GLY A 312 -0.46 -3.10 24.17
N GLY A 313 0.41 -2.07 24.15
CA GLY A 313 1.81 -2.17 23.72
C GLY A 313 2.69 -3.11 24.54
N ILE A 314 3.92 -3.31 24.04
CA ILE A 314 4.91 -4.24 24.59
C ILE A 314 5.26 -3.87 26.04
N ARG A 315 4.89 -4.72 27.00
CA ARG A 315 5.14 -4.50 28.44
C ARG A 315 6.53 -4.96 28.92
N SER A 316 7.29 -5.67 28.09
CA SER A 316 8.66 -6.09 28.39
C SER A 316 9.46 -6.43 27.14
N VAL A 317 10.77 -6.19 27.17
CA VAL A 317 11.71 -6.65 26.14
C VAL A 317 12.40 -7.93 26.61
N ASP A 318 12.32 -8.98 25.79
CA ASP A 318 12.97 -10.27 26.03
C ASP A 318 14.33 -10.32 25.30
N LEU A 319 15.42 -10.28 26.07
CA LEU A 319 16.78 -10.34 25.55
C LEU A 319 17.18 -11.73 25.04
N ILE A 320 16.54 -12.80 25.52
CA ILE A 320 16.80 -14.17 25.03
C ILE A 320 16.20 -14.32 23.63
N GLU A 321 15.00 -13.77 23.40
CA GLU A 321 14.42 -13.70 22.05
C GLU A 321 15.22 -12.77 21.14
N MET A 322 15.59 -11.58 21.61
CA MET A 322 16.37 -10.60 20.84
C MET A 322 17.75 -11.13 20.42
N PHE A 323 18.44 -11.83 21.31
CA PHE A 323 19.73 -12.47 21.04
C PHE A 323 19.62 -13.86 20.38
N SER A 324 18.42 -14.35 20.05
CA SER A 324 18.25 -15.61 19.32
C SER A 324 18.78 -15.58 17.88
N LYS A 325 19.08 -14.38 17.34
CA LYS A 325 19.71 -14.19 16.03
C LYS A 325 21.09 -14.92 15.99
N PRO A 326 21.46 -15.61 14.89
CA PRO A 326 22.70 -16.39 14.81
C PRO A 326 23.98 -15.62 15.16
N SER A 327 24.02 -14.31 14.89
CA SER A 327 25.12 -13.40 15.25
C SER A 327 25.41 -13.35 16.76
N TYR A 328 24.40 -13.57 17.61
CA TYR A 328 24.52 -13.47 19.07
C TYR A 328 24.50 -14.84 19.78
N GLN A 329 23.92 -15.88 19.16
CA GLN A 329 23.74 -17.23 19.73
C GLN A 329 25.00 -17.87 20.35
N ASP A 330 26.18 -17.60 19.79
CA ASP A 330 27.49 -18.10 20.27
C ASP A 330 28.22 -17.12 21.21
N GLN A 331 27.76 -15.86 21.25
CA GLN A 331 28.34 -14.79 22.06
C GLN A 331 27.62 -14.59 23.40
N VAL A 332 26.37 -15.04 23.55
CA VAL A 332 25.53 -14.79 24.72
C VAL A 332 25.41 -16.02 25.62
N MET A 333 25.42 -15.79 26.93
CA MET A 333 25.30 -16.79 27.99
C MET A 333 24.05 -16.48 28.84
N VAL A 334 23.23 -17.50 29.08
CA VAL A 334 22.02 -17.46 29.93
C VAL A 334 22.35 -18.02 31.32
N VAL A 335 21.86 -17.37 32.37
CA VAL A 335 22.12 -17.66 33.80
C VAL A 335 20.79 -17.77 34.57
N GLY A 336 20.74 -18.62 35.60
CA GLY A 336 19.54 -19.04 36.32
C GLY A 336 18.92 -20.35 35.80
N ALA A 337 19.58 -21.00 34.83
CA ALA A 337 19.00 -22.08 34.02
C ALA A 337 19.55 -23.50 34.32
N SER A 338 20.41 -23.66 35.33
CA SER A 338 21.00 -24.95 35.75
C SER A 338 19.98 -26.07 36.02
N ASN A 339 18.71 -25.75 36.30
CA ASN A 339 17.62 -26.72 36.38
C ASN A 339 17.40 -27.54 35.09
N LEU A 340 17.75 -26.99 33.92
CA LEU A 340 17.71 -27.70 32.63
C LEU A 340 18.92 -28.66 32.44
N LEU A 341 19.92 -28.57 33.32
CA LEU A 341 21.17 -29.32 33.28
C LEU A 341 21.27 -30.37 34.41
N LYS A 342 20.14 -30.76 35.02
CA LYS A 342 20.11 -31.70 36.16
C LYS A 342 20.95 -32.96 35.93
N ASN A 343 20.82 -33.57 34.75
CA ASN A 343 21.57 -34.75 34.32
C ASN A 343 22.48 -34.44 33.10
N PRO A 344 23.77 -34.08 33.30
CA PRO A 344 24.67 -33.69 32.21
C PRO A 344 24.85 -34.74 31.10
N ARG A 345 24.68 -36.03 31.39
CA ARG A 345 24.77 -37.11 30.40
C ARG A 345 23.58 -37.11 29.45
N GLU A 346 22.38 -37.08 30.00
CA GLU A 346 21.12 -37.02 29.25
C GLU A 346 21.00 -35.70 28.47
N THR A 347 21.36 -34.57 29.07
CA THR A 347 21.36 -33.27 28.40
C THR A 347 22.32 -33.22 27.21
N ALA A 348 23.52 -33.81 27.31
CA ALA A 348 24.46 -33.89 26.19
C ALA A 348 23.91 -34.74 25.02
N ILE A 349 23.19 -35.83 25.34
CA ILE A 349 22.49 -36.68 24.36
C ILE A 349 21.35 -35.91 23.68
N LYS A 350 20.50 -35.23 24.45
CA LYS A 350 19.39 -34.39 23.93
C LYS A 350 19.88 -33.29 22.99
N LEU A 351 21.01 -32.65 23.31
CA LEU A 351 21.66 -31.66 22.46
C LEU A 351 22.39 -32.26 21.22
N LYS A 352 22.39 -33.58 21.06
CA LYS A 352 23.11 -34.35 20.02
C LYS A 352 24.61 -34.00 19.93
N LEU A 353 25.24 -33.77 21.08
CA LEU A 353 26.66 -33.42 21.16
C LEU A 353 27.53 -34.69 21.02
N PHE A 354 27.96 -34.98 19.80
CA PHE A 354 28.78 -36.13 19.43
C PHE A 354 29.86 -35.75 18.40
N ILE A 355 30.99 -36.47 18.41
CA ILE A 355 32.03 -36.39 17.37
C ILE A 355 32.12 -37.75 16.67
N THR A 356 31.88 -37.77 15.36
CA THR A 356 32.28 -38.89 14.50
C THR A 356 33.79 -38.79 14.24
N LYS A 357 34.54 -39.83 14.59
CA LYS A 357 36.01 -39.79 14.61
C LYS A 357 36.59 -39.87 13.19
N LYS A 358 37.52 -38.98 12.82
CA LYS A 358 38.41 -39.17 11.66
C LYS A 358 39.86 -39.14 12.13
N PHE A 359 40.64 -40.08 11.61
CA PHE A 359 42.03 -40.41 11.99
C PHE A 359 42.21 -40.96 13.42
N GLY A 360 43.32 -41.68 13.62
CA GLY A 360 43.56 -42.56 14.75
C GLY A 360 44.91 -42.35 15.44
N LYS A 361 45.15 -43.21 16.44
CA LYS A 361 46.22 -43.16 17.47
C LYS A 361 46.04 -42.06 18.54
N LYS A 362 46.02 -42.52 19.80
CA LYS A 362 45.76 -41.81 21.08
C LYS A 362 44.40 -41.10 21.16
N SER A 363 43.65 -41.38 22.24
CA SER A 363 42.23 -41.05 22.34
C SER A 363 41.91 -40.34 23.64
N TYR A 364 41.78 -39.01 23.59
CA TYR A 364 41.08 -38.24 24.61
C TYR A 364 39.71 -37.80 24.07
N THR A 365 38.72 -38.68 24.22
CA THR A 365 37.32 -38.27 24.15
C THR A 365 37.01 -37.43 25.38
N TYR A 366 37.12 -36.11 25.28
CA TYR A 366 36.47 -35.21 26.23
C TYR A 366 34.96 -35.43 26.09
N PRO A 367 34.27 -35.99 27.10
CA PRO A 367 32.85 -36.25 26.97
C PRO A 367 32.11 -34.92 27.07
N TYR A 368 31.15 -34.67 26.19
CA TYR A 368 30.33 -33.46 26.25
C TYR A 368 29.54 -33.34 27.55
N THR A 369 29.44 -34.41 28.33
CA THR A 369 28.95 -34.39 29.71
C THR A 369 29.78 -33.45 30.60
N TYR A 370 31.11 -33.39 30.44
CA TYR A 370 31.98 -32.46 31.18
C TYR A 370 31.73 -31.01 30.78
N LEU A 371 31.50 -30.75 29.49
CA LEU A 371 31.11 -29.42 29.00
C LEU A 371 29.78 -28.96 29.63
N VAL A 372 28.80 -29.87 29.74
CA VAL A 372 27.50 -29.60 30.38
C VAL A 372 27.62 -29.49 31.90
N SER A 373 28.42 -30.31 32.58
CA SER A 373 28.72 -30.15 34.01
C SER A 373 29.34 -28.79 34.28
N GLY A 374 30.32 -28.37 33.48
CA GLY A 374 30.90 -27.03 33.53
C GLY A 374 29.92 -25.90 33.17
N TRP A 375 28.76 -26.15 32.54
CA TRP A 375 27.68 -25.17 32.44
C TRP A 375 26.78 -25.18 33.69
N LYS A 376 26.54 -26.34 34.28
CA LYS A 376 25.76 -26.53 35.52
C LYS A 376 26.44 -25.90 36.72
N GLU A 377 27.73 -26.19 36.94
CA GLU A 377 28.57 -25.65 38.01
C GLU A 377 28.67 -24.12 37.98
N ARG A 378 28.70 -23.54 36.77
CA ARG A 378 28.70 -22.09 36.57
C ARG A 378 27.29 -21.50 36.50
N ASP A 379 26.23 -22.29 36.56
CA ASP A 379 24.84 -21.87 36.26
C ASP A 379 24.80 -20.96 35.01
N SER A 380 25.40 -21.42 33.92
CA SER A 380 25.66 -20.58 32.75
C SER A 380 25.73 -21.38 31.45
N ILE A 381 24.72 -21.21 30.60
CA ILE A 381 24.49 -21.99 29.37
C ILE A 381 24.67 -21.07 28.15
N PRO A 382 25.44 -21.45 27.10
CA PRO A 382 25.48 -20.68 25.86
C PRO A 382 24.09 -20.68 25.19
N LEU A 383 23.68 -19.52 24.67
CA LEU A 383 22.30 -19.28 24.23
C LEU A 383 21.82 -20.29 23.17
N ARG A 384 22.65 -20.66 22.21
CA ARG A 384 22.36 -21.71 21.19
C ARG A 384 21.98 -23.09 21.74
N TYR A 385 22.33 -23.36 23.00
CA TYR A 385 21.99 -24.61 23.70
C TYR A 385 20.83 -24.40 24.67
N TYR A 386 20.71 -23.24 25.29
CA TYR A 386 19.51 -22.87 26.06
C TYR A 386 18.24 -22.95 25.19
N LEU A 387 18.26 -22.38 23.99
CA LEU A 387 17.15 -22.41 23.03
C LEU A 387 16.76 -23.83 22.54
N LYS A 388 17.59 -24.85 22.84
CA LYS A 388 17.31 -26.28 22.54
C LYS A 388 16.89 -27.09 23.78
N LEU A 389 16.92 -26.48 24.96
CA LEU A 389 16.54 -27.08 26.25
C LEU A 389 15.39 -26.33 26.92
N GLU A 390 15.01 -25.17 26.40
CA GLU A 390 13.86 -24.39 26.86
C GLU A 390 12.56 -25.20 26.73
N THR A 391 11.86 -25.35 27.86
CA THR A 391 10.54 -26.00 27.94
C THR A 391 9.40 -25.01 28.12
N ASP A 392 9.68 -23.82 28.63
CA ASP A 392 8.69 -22.76 28.89
C ASP A 392 9.37 -21.37 28.86
N LYS A 393 8.90 -20.49 27.97
CA LYS A 393 9.38 -19.10 27.87
C LYS A 393 8.98 -18.25 29.11
N SER A 394 7.95 -18.62 29.87
CA SER A 394 7.51 -17.86 31.05
C SER A 394 8.57 -17.80 32.15
N LEU A 395 9.48 -18.77 32.18
CA LEU A 395 10.60 -18.83 33.12
C LEU A 395 11.68 -17.78 32.85
N ARG A 396 11.77 -17.23 31.62
CA ARG A 396 12.80 -16.24 31.23
C ARG A 396 12.84 -15.01 32.14
N LYS A 397 11.70 -14.61 32.72
CA LYS A 397 11.61 -13.50 33.69
C LYS A 397 12.51 -13.66 34.92
N ASN A 398 12.87 -14.89 35.28
CA ASN A 398 13.75 -15.20 36.41
C ASN A 398 15.24 -15.33 36.01
N LEU A 399 15.54 -15.26 34.71
CA LEU A 399 16.88 -15.50 34.16
C LEU A 399 17.66 -14.19 33.97
N LYS A 400 18.97 -14.32 33.78
CA LYS A 400 19.86 -13.21 33.41
C LYS A 400 20.71 -13.57 32.21
N VAL A 401 21.13 -12.56 31.45
CA VAL A 401 22.03 -12.73 30.30
C VAL A 401 23.30 -11.89 30.44
N PHE A 402 24.39 -12.37 29.84
CA PHE A 402 25.62 -11.60 29.64
C PHE A 402 26.39 -12.12 28.41
N PHE A 403 27.32 -11.31 27.90
CA PHE A 403 28.22 -11.74 26.82
C PHE A 403 29.37 -12.60 27.35
N ARG A 404 29.68 -13.69 26.65
CA ARG A 404 30.79 -14.60 26.91
C ARG A 404 32.11 -13.81 26.99
N GLY A 405 32.87 -14.03 28.06
CA GLY A 405 34.10 -13.28 28.38
C GLY A 405 33.89 -12.02 29.23
N ALA A 406 32.66 -11.53 29.41
CA ALA A 406 32.38 -10.42 30.31
C ALA A 406 32.34 -10.87 31.79
N LYS A 407 32.67 -9.94 32.71
CA LYS A 407 32.63 -10.16 34.16
C LYS A 407 31.17 -10.27 34.65
N ARG A 408 30.92 -11.05 35.71
CA ARG A 408 29.57 -11.28 36.30
C ARG A 408 28.79 -10.00 36.65
N ARG A 409 29.48 -8.91 36.99
CA ARG A 409 28.85 -7.58 37.24
C ARG A 409 28.10 -7.00 36.02
N ASN A 410 28.27 -7.58 34.84
CA ASN A 410 27.59 -7.17 33.61
C ASN A 410 26.33 -8.02 33.32
N LEU A 411 25.89 -8.88 34.25
CA LEU A 411 24.62 -9.61 34.16
C LEU A 411 23.44 -8.64 34.19
N VAL A 412 22.56 -8.75 33.19
CA VAL A 412 21.28 -8.00 33.12
C VAL A 412 20.10 -8.97 33.17
N PRO A 413 18.90 -8.53 33.62
CA PRO A 413 17.67 -9.31 33.49
C PRO A 413 17.47 -9.81 32.07
N ALA A 414 17.09 -11.08 31.90
CA ALA A 414 16.78 -11.64 30.58
C ALA A 414 15.48 -11.07 29.99
N VAL A 415 14.57 -10.61 30.85
CA VAL A 415 13.37 -9.86 30.49
C VAL A 415 13.39 -8.53 31.23
N ILE A 416 13.32 -7.42 30.51
CA ILE A 416 13.33 -6.06 31.06
C ILE A 416 11.92 -5.48 30.94
N ALA A 417 11.37 -4.95 32.03
CA ALA A 417 10.06 -4.31 32.01
C ALA A 417 10.09 -3.01 31.19
N VAL A 418 9.06 -2.79 30.37
CA VAL A 418 8.80 -1.50 29.70
C VAL A 418 7.76 -0.78 30.53
N ASP A 419 8.22 -0.20 31.64
CA ASP A 419 7.42 0.56 32.59
C ASP A 419 7.77 2.06 32.53
N GLU A 420 7.19 2.85 33.44
CA GLU A 420 7.45 4.27 33.55
C GLU A 420 8.92 4.59 33.84
N GLN A 421 9.66 3.70 34.53
CA GLN A 421 11.07 3.89 34.89
C GLN A 421 12.00 3.62 33.70
N PHE A 422 11.71 2.57 32.93
CA PHE A 422 12.34 2.33 31.64
C PHE A 422 12.09 3.50 30.68
N CYS A 423 10.84 3.95 30.58
CA CYS A 423 10.45 5.06 29.69
C CYS A 423 11.11 6.37 30.10
N ARG A 424 11.16 6.69 31.41
CA ARG A 424 11.89 7.83 31.97
C ARG A 424 13.38 7.82 31.61
N LEU A 425 14.03 6.66 31.74
CA LEU A 425 15.44 6.49 31.38
C LEU A 425 15.66 6.59 29.86
N LEU A 426 14.71 6.12 29.05
CA LEU A 426 14.74 6.29 27.59
C LEU A 426 14.58 7.76 27.19
N GLY A 427 13.77 8.54 27.92
CA GLY A 427 13.69 9.99 27.78
C GLY A 427 15.03 10.69 28.02
N TYR A 428 15.67 10.41 29.15
CA TYR A 428 17.02 10.91 29.43
C TYR A 428 18.07 10.46 28.39
N TYR A 429 17.93 9.25 27.84
CA TYR A 429 18.80 8.79 26.76
C TYR A 429 18.56 9.56 25.45
N LEU A 430 17.30 9.87 25.14
CA LEU A 430 16.96 10.65 23.96
C LEU A 430 17.51 12.08 24.06
N ALA A 431 17.53 12.70 25.25
CA ALA A 431 18.19 13.98 25.46
C ALA A 431 19.72 13.81 25.39
N GLU A 432 20.32 13.28 26.45
CA GLU A 432 21.77 13.33 26.69
C GLU A 432 22.54 12.04 26.34
N GLY A 433 21.82 11.00 25.95
CA GLY A 433 22.39 9.68 25.74
C GLY A 433 23.12 9.51 24.40
N HIS A 434 24.14 8.63 24.39
CA HIS A 434 24.81 8.13 23.17
C HIS A 434 25.27 6.67 23.34
N VAL A 435 25.56 5.95 22.26
CA VAL A 435 26.10 4.57 22.29
C VAL A 435 27.41 4.44 21.52
N HIS A 436 28.53 4.35 22.24
CA HIS A 436 29.84 4.08 21.64
C HIS A 436 30.34 2.66 21.92
N ARG A 437 30.69 1.91 20.87
CA ARG A 437 31.19 0.51 20.95
C ARG A 437 30.32 -0.40 21.83
N HIS A 438 30.68 -0.62 23.10
CA HIS A 438 29.98 -1.48 24.06
C HIS A 438 29.53 -0.72 25.32
N THR A 439 29.44 0.60 25.21
CA THR A 439 29.13 1.54 26.28
C THR A 439 27.95 2.41 25.87
N ILE A 440 27.03 2.65 26.82
CA ILE A 440 26.07 3.78 26.74
C ILE A 440 26.64 4.90 27.60
N GLY A 441 26.65 6.13 27.09
CA GLY A 441 27.00 7.33 27.84
C GLY A 441 25.81 8.28 27.95
N PHE A 442 25.84 9.14 28.97
CA PHE A 442 24.98 10.32 29.14
C PHE A 442 25.88 11.48 29.57
N SER A 443 25.74 12.66 28.97
CA SER A 443 26.35 13.90 29.46
C SER A 443 25.38 14.65 30.37
N PHE A 444 25.87 15.52 31.25
CA PHE A 444 25.09 16.42 32.09
C PHE A 444 25.98 17.57 32.55
N GLY A 445 25.47 18.80 32.60
CA GLY A 445 26.18 19.93 33.19
C GLY A 445 26.50 19.70 34.68
N LEU A 446 27.58 20.30 35.18
CA LEU A 446 28.00 20.16 36.59
C LEU A 446 26.88 20.54 37.60
N HIS A 447 25.97 21.43 37.21
CA HIS A 447 24.85 21.90 38.03
C HIS A 447 23.64 20.94 38.07
N GLU A 448 23.56 19.97 37.16
CA GLU A 448 22.39 19.09 36.95
C GLU A 448 22.39 17.86 37.88
N VAL A 449 22.85 18.09 39.12
CA VAL A 449 23.20 17.05 40.09
C VAL A 449 22.05 16.08 40.39
N ASP A 450 20.80 16.54 40.33
CA ASP A 450 19.63 15.69 40.59
C ASP A 450 19.20 14.83 39.40
N TYR A 451 19.39 15.29 38.16
CA TYR A 451 19.21 14.47 36.95
C TYR A 451 20.29 13.38 36.88
N GLN A 452 21.54 13.73 37.21
CA GLN A 452 22.62 12.77 37.37
C GLN A 452 22.31 11.69 38.43
N LYS A 453 21.69 12.05 39.57
CA LYS A 453 21.23 11.09 40.59
C LYS A 453 20.07 10.22 40.08
N GLU A 454 19.08 10.83 39.40
CA GLU A 454 17.91 10.11 38.88
C GLU A 454 18.33 9.06 37.85
N VAL A 455 19.16 9.42 36.88
CA VAL A 455 19.68 8.49 35.85
C VAL A 455 20.45 7.32 36.48
N LYS A 456 21.34 7.57 37.46
CA LYS A 456 22.05 6.50 38.18
C LYS A 456 21.10 5.53 38.89
N LYS A 457 20.06 6.07 39.54
CA LYS A 457 19.01 5.30 40.22
C LYS A 457 18.16 4.48 39.24
N LEU A 458 17.80 5.06 38.09
CA LEU A 458 17.04 4.39 37.04
C LEU A 458 17.84 3.26 36.38
N ILE A 459 19.11 3.49 36.02
CA ILE A 459 20.00 2.46 35.44
C ILE A 459 20.08 1.23 36.36
N LYS A 460 20.29 1.45 37.66
CA LYS A 460 20.38 0.37 38.65
C LYS A 460 19.06 -0.39 38.82
N LYS A 461 17.92 0.30 38.76
CA LYS A 461 16.60 -0.34 38.83
C LYS A 461 16.22 -1.13 37.57
N VAL A 462 16.41 -0.53 36.39
CA VAL A 462 15.95 -1.09 35.10
C VAL A 462 16.85 -2.22 34.62
N PHE A 463 18.17 -2.07 34.77
CA PHE A 463 19.15 -3.04 34.24
C PHE A 463 19.89 -3.85 35.31
N GLY A 464 19.77 -3.51 36.60
CA GLY A 464 20.45 -4.22 37.68
C GLY A 464 21.97 -4.02 37.74
N VAL A 465 22.50 -3.01 37.06
CA VAL A 465 23.95 -2.70 37.01
C VAL A 465 24.26 -1.31 37.55
N ASP A 466 25.45 -1.13 38.09
CA ASP A 466 25.95 0.16 38.55
C ASP A 466 26.71 0.90 37.42
N PRO A 467 26.34 2.14 37.06
CA PRO A 467 27.09 2.96 36.12
C PRO A 467 28.34 3.58 36.75
N VAL A 468 29.29 3.98 35.92
CA VAL A 468 30.47 4.76 36.32
C VAL A 468 30.23 6.24 36.01
N SER A 469 30.89 7.16 36.71
CA SER A 469 30.85 8.60 36.39
C SER A 469 32.25 9.19 36.30
N TYR A 470 32.44 10.10 35.37
CA TYR A 470 33.68 10.84 35.13
C TYR A 470 33.33 12.32 35.04
N PRO A 471 33.77 13.16 36.00
CA PRO A 471 33.66 14.62 35.87
C PRO A 471 34.74 15.14 34.91
N HIS A 472 34.35 16.08 34.06
CA HIS A 472 35.22 16.95 33.26
C HIS A 472 35.08 18.39 33.76
N GLU A 473 35.71 19.35 33.09
CA GLU A 473 35.73 20.77 33.52
C GLU A 473 34.35 21.44 33.54
N SER A 474 33.39 20.99 32.73
CA SER A 474 32.06 21.60 32.56
C SER A 474 30.88 20.61 32.60
N GLU A 475 31.13 19.30 32.52
CA GLU A 475 30.11 18.24 32.49
C GLU A 475 30.49 17.01 33.34
N VAL A 476 29.51 16.15 33.64
CA VAL A 476 29.68 14.84 34.24
C VAL A 476 29.17 13.76 33.28
N GLN A 477 30.08 12.97 32.72
CA GLN A 477 29.71 11.83 31.87
C GLN A 477 29.37 10.60 32.74
N ILE A 478 28.22 9.97 32.47
CA ILE A 478 27.74 8.76 33.15
C ILE A 478 27.75 7.59 32.16
N PHE A 479 28.54 6.55 32.43
CA PHE A 479 28.74 5.43 31.50
C PHE A 479 28.25 4.07 32.01
N ILE A 480 27.60 3.32 31.13
CA ILE A 480 27.21 1.91 31.30
C ILE A 480 28.06 1.05 30.36
N GLN A 481 29.19 0.52 30.85
CA GLN A 481 30.10 -0.34 30.06
C GLN A 481 29.57 -1.78 29.93
N ASN A 482 28.41 -1.96 29.29
CA ASN A 482 27.76 -3.26 29.12
C ASN A 482 27.31 -3.52 27.68
N LYS A 483 27.96 -4.49 27.03
CA LYS A 483 27.64 -4.94 25.66
C LYS A 483 26.18 -5.41 25.49
N ALA A 484 25.55 -6.00 26.51
CA ALA A 484 24.15 -6.42 26.40
C ALA A 484 23.19 -5.23 26.29
N ILE A 485 23.39 -4.20 27.12
CA ILE A 485 22.56 -2.99 27.13
C ILE A 485 22.87 -2.13 25.88
N ALA A 486 24.15 -2.00 25.53
CA ALA A 486 24.57 -1.32 24.30
C ALA A 486 24.15 -2.07 23.00
N SER A 487 23.80 -3.36 23.08
CA SER A 487 23.10 -4.07 21.98
C SER A 487 21.60 -3.85 22.04
N LEU A 488 20.96 -3.87 23.21
CA LEU A 488 19.53 -3.57 23.37
C LEU A 488 19.15 -2.22 22.73
N PHE A 489 19.91 -1.15 22.99
CA PHE A 489 19.61 0.17 22.40
C PHE A 489 19.74 0.19 20.87
N ARG A 490 20.68 -0.58 20.31
CA ARG A 490 20.82 -0.76 18.85
C ARG A 490 19.63 -1.53 18.26
N GLU A 491 19.27 -2.65 18.87
CA GLU A 491 18.19 -3.53 18.39
C GLU A 491 16.80 -2.88 18.56
N MET A 492 16.62 -1.98 19.53
CA MET A 492 15.43 -1.13 19.65
C MET A 492 15.38 0.01 18.62
N GLY A 493 16.47 0.30 17.91
CA GLY A 493 16.51 1.34 16.87
C GLY A 493 16.32 2.77 17.38
N VAL A 494 16.60 3.07 18.66
CA VAL A 494 16.41 4.40 19.27
C VAL A 494 17.39 5.49 18.75
N GLY A 495 18.32 5.11 17.87
CA GLY A 495 19.49 5.91 17.47
C GLY A 495 20.69 5.71 18.38
N LEU A 496 21.83 6.31 18.04
CA LEU A 496 23.11 6.15 18.73
C LEU A 496 23.75 7.47 19.17
N ASP A 497 23.31 8.60 18.59
CA ASP A 497 23.86 9.95 18.72
C ASP A 497 22.75 11.00 18.50
N SER A 498 23.09 12.29 18.63
CA SER A 498 22.15 13.42 18.47
C SER A 498 21.42 13.48 17.13
N TYR A 499 22.02 12.99 16.05
CA TYR A 499 21.47 13.06 14.69
C TYR A 499 20.60 11.84 14.34
N THR A 500 20.95 10.66 14.88
CA THR A 500 20.27 9.39 14.57
C THR A 500 19.14 9.01 15.54
N LYS A 501 18.98 9.76 16.64
CA LYS A 501 17.93 9.52 17.64
C LYS A 501 16.52 9.52 17.05
N ARG A 502 15.69 8.57 17.47
CA ARG A 502 14.27 8.44 17.10
C ARG A 502 13.48 7.77 18.21
N ILE A 503 12.17 8.00 18.25
CA ILE A 503 11.26 7.22 19.09
C ILE A 503 11.04 5.84 18.44
N PRO A 504 11.30 4.71 19.14
CA PRO A 504 10.97 3.37 18.64
C PRO A 504 9.46 3.15 18.55
N ASP A 505 8.99 2.51 17.48
CA ASP A 505 7.56 2.42 17.15
C ASP A 505 6.68 1.73 18.21
N PHE A 506 7.25 0.79 18.99
CA PHE A 506 6.52 0.16 20.09
C PHE A 506 6.15 1.14 21.22
N ILE A 507 6.86 2.28 21.35
CA ILE A 507 6.60 3.30 22.37
C ILE A 507 5.22 3.93 22.17
N TYR A 508 4.80 4.26 20.94
CA TYR A 508 3.51 4.91 20.66
C TYR A 508 2.29 4.09 21.12
N ASN A 509 2.49 2.81 21.43
CA ASN A 509 1.46 1.85 21.80
C ASN A 509 1.40 1.60 23.33
N LEU A 510 2.27 2.24 24.11
CA LEU A 510 2.33 2.09 25.57
C LEU A 510 1.25 2.90 26.30
N PRO A 511 0.94 2.58 27.57
CA PRO A 511 0.02 3.36 28.38
C PRO A 511 0.44 4.84 28.51
N PRO A 512 -0.51 5.80 28.59
CA PRO A 512 -0.20 7.23 28.67
C PRO A 512 0.78 7.64 29.77
N THR A 513 0.81 6.93 30.91
CA THR A 513 1.77 7.22 31.99
C THR A 513 3.22 6.92 31.60
N CYS A 514 3.44 5.85 30.82
CA CYS A 514 4.74 5.54 30.22
C CYS A 514 5.17 6.61 29.20
N LEU A 515 4.24 7.06 28.35
CA LEU A 515 4.50 8.16 27.39
C LEU A 515 4.87 9.46 28.13
N LYS A 516 4.07 9.85 29.13
CA LYS A 516 4.35 11.03 29.97
C LYS A 516 5.71 10.93 30.67
N SER A 517 6.06 9.74 31.16
CA SER A 517 7.35 9.49 31.82
C SER A 517 8.54 9.63 30.87
N LEU A 518 8.41 9.18 29.61
CA LEU A 518 9.43 9.41 28.57
C LEU A 518 9.56 10.88 28.22
N VAL A 519 8.44 11.56 27.92
CA VAL A 519 8.43 13.00 27.61
C VAL A 519 9.09 13.79 28.73
N ARG A 520 8.76 13.50 30.00
CA ARG A 520 9.37 14.21 31.14
C ARG A 520 10.84 13.84 31.37
N GLY A 521 11.28 12.63 31.03
CA GLY A 521 12.71 12.27 31.04
C GLY A 521 13.50 13.02 29.98
N TYR A 522 12.92 13.25 28.80
CA TYR A 522 13.51 14.05 27.74
C TYR A 522 13.62 15.53 28.14
N LEU A 523 12.53 16.12 28.62
CA LEU A 523 12.47 17.50 29.11
C LEU A 523 13.44 17.79 30.26
N ASN A 524 13.54 16.88 31.22
CA ASN A 524 14.53 16.98 32.30
C ASN A 524 15.97 16.93 31.77
N GLY A 525 16.26 16.21 30.68
CA GLY A 525 17.61 16.14 30.11
C GLY A 525 17.98 17.36 29.26
N ASP A 526 17.05 17.85 28.44
CA ASP A 526 17.24 19.03 27.58
C ASP A 526 17.20 20.36 28.40
N GLY A 527 16.85 20.30 29.69
CA GLY A 527 16.86 21.44 30.62
C GLY A 527 15.61 22.34 30.57
N TYR A 528 14.53 21.94 29.89
CA TYR A 528 13.35 22.77 29.64
C TYR A 528 12.05 22.19 30.22
N LYS A 529 11.05 23.05 30.48
CA LYS A 529 9.73 22.64 31.00
C LYS A 529 8.69 22.31 29.92
N ASN A 530 8.53 23.23 28.97
CA ASN A 530 7.41 23.31 28.01
C ASN A 530 7.89 23.50 26.55
N THR A 531 9.21 23.42 26.36
CA THR A 531 9.92 23.49 25.08
C THR A 531 10.92 22.35 25.00
N PHE A 532 11.40 22.05 23.80
CA PHE A 532 12.61 21.24 23.63
C PHE A 532 13.29 21.54 22.29
N SER A 533 14.58 21.23 22.19
CA SER A 533 15.34 21.30 20.92
C SER A 533 15.82 19.92 20.47
N THR A 534 16.06 19.76 19.17
CA THR A 534 16.81 18.62 18.61
C THR A 534 17.33 18.91 17.20
N VAL A 535 18.37 18.20 16.77
CA VAL A 535 18.83 18.16 15.37
C VAL A 535 18.30 16.95 14.59
N SER A 536 17.65 15.98 15.28
CA SER A 536 17.01 14.84 14.63
C SER A 536 15.56 15.15 14.27
N GLU A 537 15.27 15.12 12.97
CA GLU A 537 13.92 15.22 12.42
C GLU A 537 13.05 14.01 12.81
N GLU A 538 13.64 12.82 12.95
CA GLU A 538 12.94 11.61 13.41
C GLU A 538 12.46 11.76 14.87
N LEU A 539 13.29 12.35 15.73
CA LEU A 539 12.95 12.58 17.12
C LEU A 539 11.89 13.67 17.27
N GLN A 540 12.02 14.79 16.54
CA GLN A 540 11.00 15.85 16.57
C GLN A 540 9.65 15.33 16.06
N LEU A 541 9.62 14.57 14.96
CA LEU A 541 8.40 14.00 14.39
C LEU A 541 7.75 13.03 15.37
N GLY A 542 8.52 12.08 15.91
CA GLY A 542 8.04 11.12 16.90
C GLY A 542 7.56 11.78 18.19
N MET A 543 8.25 12.83 18.68
CA MET A 543 7.83 13.55 19.88
C MET A 543 6.55 14.35 19.65
N ASN A 544 6.36 14.96 18.48
CA ASN A 544 5.09 15.60 18.12
C ASN A 544 3.94 14.59 18.02
N ILE A 545 4.19 13.37 17.54
CA ILE A 545 3.20 12.29 17.54
C ILE A 545 2.88 11.84 18.97
N LEU A 546 3.87 11.68 19.85
CA LEU A 546 3.65 11.38 21.27
C LEU A 546 2.80 12.45 21.97
N LEU A 547 3.06 13.74 21.70
CA LEU A 547 2.28 14.85 22.24
C LEU A 547 0.83 14.83 21.68
N LYS A 548 0.64 14.57 20.38
CA LYS A 548 -0.69 14.39 19.76
C LYS A 548 -1.43 13.15 20.32
N ILE A 549 -0.76 12.04 20.65
CA ILE A 549 -1.35 10.88 21.35
C ILE A 549 -1.76 11.24 22.79
N LEU A 550 -0.96 12.03 23.48
CA LEU A 550 -1.28 12.57 24.81
C LEU A 550 -2.35 13.69 24.79
N GLY A 551 -2.79 14.13 23.61
CA GLY A 551 -3.74 15.24 23.46
C GLY A 551 -3.18 16.61 23.83
N VAL A 552 -1.85 16.79 23.74
CA VAL A 552 -1.11 18.02 24.03
C VAL A 552 -0.69 18.67 22.70
N PRO A 553 -1.29 19.79 22.28
CA PRO A 553 -0.89 20.46 21.05
C PRO A 553 0.45 21.17 21.18
N SER A 554 1.21 21.13 20.08
CA SER A 554 2.60 21.60 19.96
C SER A 554 2.82 22.40 18.69
N TYR A 555 3.93 23.14 18.67
CA TYR A 555 4.44 23.92 17.54
C TYR A 555 5.94 23.65 17.38
N THR A 556 6.44 23.54 16.15
CA THR A 556 7.89 23.46 15.89
C THR A 556 8.39 24.62 15.04
N ALA A 557 9.38 25.34 15.53
CA ALA A 557 10.23 26.24 14.72
C ALA A 557 11.43 25.46 14.17
N LYS A 558 11.61 25.47 12.84
CA LYS A 558 12.88 25.09 12.20
C LYS A 558 13.79 26.32 12.15
N ARG A 559 15.01 26.23 12.68
CA ARG A 559 16.07 27.24 12.58
C ARG A 559 17.25 26.66 11.79
N ASN A 560 17.86 27.45 10.92
CA ASN A 560 19.14 27.08 10.32
C ASN A 560 20.24 27.23 11.39
N ASN A 561 21.22 26.32 11.40
CA ASN A 561 22.40 26.45 12.25
C ASN A 561 23.60 26.89 11.40
N ASP A 562 23.98 28.16 11.51
CA ASP A 562 25.16 28.69 10.82
C ASP A 562 26.49 28.28 11.50
N ARG A 563 26.43 27.82 12.75
CA ARG A 563 27.58 27.31 13.54
C ARG A 563 27.76 25.80 13.32
N GLY A 564 28.32 25.44 12.17
CA GLY A 564 28.93 24.13 11.94
C GLY A 564 30.43 24.14 12.28
N PHE A 565 30.92 23.09 12.92
CA PHE A 565 32.36 22.76 12.93
C PHE A 565 32.71 21.98 11.66
N GLU A 566 33.97 21.97 11.22
CA GLU A 566 34.38 21.39 9.92
C GLU A 566 33.98 19.91 9.75
N ASP A 567 34.02 19.11 10.82
CA ASP A 567 33.67 17.68 10.80
C ASP A 567 32.15 17.38 10.86
N TYR A 568 31.27 18.38 11.05
CA TYR A 568 29.84 18.16 11.27
C TYR A 568 28.94 18.92 10.26
N PRO A 569 27.94 18.24 9.66
CA PRO A 569 27.05 18.88 8.69
C PRO A 569 26.21 19.99 9.33
N LYS A 570 25.91 21.05 8.57
CA LYS A 570 25.02 22.15 8.96
C LYS A 570 23.56 21.68 9.06
N ALA A 571 23.24 20.92 10.10
CA ALA A 571 21.89 20.44 10.37
C ALA A 571 20.98 21.56 10.90
N PRO A 572 19.69 21.61 10.51
CA PRO A 572 18.73 22.52 11.10
C PRO A 572 18.41 22.11 12.55
N ILE A 573 18.15 23.08 13.41
CA ILE A 573 17.67 22.86 14.77
C ILE A 573 16.15 22.98 14.79
N TYR A 574 15.49 21.94 15.25
CA TYR A 574 14.05 21.90 15.49
C TYR A 574 13.77 22.28 16.95
N HIS A 575 13.20 23.45 17.18
CA HIS A 575 12.78 23.93 18.49
C HIS A 575 11.26 23.80 18.62
N THR A 576 10.79 22.88 19.45
CA THR A 576 9.37 22.64 19.70
C THR A 576 8.91 23.32 20.99
N ALA A 577 7.68 23.83 21.00
CA ALA A 577 6.99 24.38 22.16
C ALA A 577 5.59 23.76 22.28
N PHE A 578 5.11 23.51 23.49
CA PHE A 578 3.80 22.91 23.75
C PHE A 578 3.18 23.47 25.03
N ILE A 579 1.89 23.20 25.25
CA ILE A 579 1.13 23.79 26.36
C ILE A 579 1.39 23.02 27.66
N GLU A 580 1.79 23.76 28.70
CA GLU A 580 2.38 23.25 29.95
C GLU A 580 1.37 22.59 30.92
N ASP A 581 0.07 22.91 30.78
CA ASP A 581 -1.05 22.50 31.66
C ASP A 581 -1.14 20.98 31.97
N TYR A 582 -0.42 20.11 31.26
CA TYR A 582 -0.58 18.65 31.27
C TYR A 582 0.49 17.86 32.06
N PHE A 583 1.53 18.54 32.58
CA PHE A 583 2.73 17.93 33.18
C PHE A 583 3.16 18.51 34.55
N GLU A 584 2.33 19.38 35.14
CA GLU A 584 2.49 20.08 36.43
C GLU A 584 3.70 21.03 36.59
N GLY A 585 3.46 22.11 37.34
CA GLY A 585 4.51 23.06 37.80
C GLY A 585 4.66 24.32 36.95
N GLY A 586 3.55 24.98 36.59
CA GLY A 586 3.51 26.14 35.69
C GLY A 586 4.50 27.26 36.04
N GLY A 587 5.23 27.75 35.04
CA GLY A 587 5.99 29.00 35.08
C GLY A 587 5.56 29.97 33.98
N GLU A 588 6.10 31.19 33.98
CA GLU A 588 5.74 32.25 33.01
C GLU A 588 6.39 32.06 31.62
N GLY A 589 6.17 30.90 31.01
CA GLY A 589 6.52 30.64 29.61
C GLY A 589 5.57 31.36 28.65
N ARG A 590 6.09 32.26 27.81
CA ARG A 590 5.32 32.87 26.72
C ARG A 590 4.97 31.82 25.65
N THR A 591 3.87 31.10 25.86
CA THR A 591 3.29 30.18 24.87
C THR A 591 2.93 30.98 23.59
N PRO A 592 3.45 30.60 22.41
CA PRO A 592 3.14 31.31 21.17
C PRO A 592 1.64 31.43 20.86
N HIS A 593 1.19 32.61 20.43
CA HIS A 593 -0.23 32.97 20.33
C HIS A 593 -1.06 32.01 19.47
N TYR A 594 -0.50 31.52 18.36
CA TYR A 594 -1.18 30.63 17.43
C TYR A 594 -1.40 29.19 17.94
N LEU A 595 -0.80 28.77 19.07
CA LEU A 595 -1.20 27.51 19.74
C LEU A 595 -2.63 27.58 20.32
N TRP A 596 -3.17 28.79 20.39
CA TRP A 596 -4.54 29.12 20.76
C TRP A 596 -5.43 29.47 19.55
N GLU A 597 -4.86 29.68 18.35
CA GLU A 597 -5.59 29.89 17.06
C GLU A 597 -6.17 28.54 16.55
N ARG A 598 -7.11 27.95 17.31
CA ARG A 598 -7.71 26.63 17.02
C ARG A 598 -9.08 26.67 16.35
N TYR A 599 -9.68 27.86 16.26
CA TYR A 599 -10.98 28.07 15.66
C TYR A 599 -10.83 29.11 14.53
N PRO A 600 -11.46 28.89 13.37
CA PRO A 600 -11.61 29.94 12.36
C PRO A 600 -12.27 31.15 13.00
N LEU A 601 -11.72 32.35 12.81
CA LEU A 601 -12.28 33.59 13.38
C LEU A 601 -13.74 33.81 12.92
N SER A 602 -14.06 33.37 11.71
CA SER A 602 -15.39 33.36 11.09
C SER A 602 -16.40 32.35 11.68
N LEU A 603 -16.01 31.53 12.66
CA LEU A 603 -16.93 30.78 13.55
C LEU A 603 -17.11 31.47 14.92
N VAL A 604 -16.46 32.62 15.14
CA VAL A 604 -16.52 33.43 16.38
C VAL A 604 -16.96 34.88 16.06
N GLU A 605 -17.45 35.10 14.83
CA GLU A 605 -17.91 36.39 14.32
C GLU A 605 -19.28 36.77 14.90
N ASN A 606 -19.24 37.73 15.82
CA ASN A 606 -20.38 38.56 16.20
C ASN A 606 -19.79 39.94 16.46
N GLU A 607 -20.30 41.04 15.89
CA GLU A 607 -19.52 42.28 15.69
C GLU A 607 -18.87 42.87 16.96
N ARG A 608 -19.40 42.56 18.15
CA ARG A 608 -18.82 42.95 19.45
C ARG A 608 -17.50 42.23 19.80
N THR A 609 -17.20 41.04 19.29
CA THR A 609 -15.94 40.31 19.61
C THR A 609 -14.73 40.86 18.86
N ASN A 610 -14.90 41.38 17.64
CA ASN A 610 -13.78 41.86 16.82
C ASN A 610 -12.97 43.01 17.47
N LYS A 611 -13.59 43.86 18.29
CA LYS A 611 -12.90 44.91 19.06
C LYS A 611 -12.16 44.41 20.32
N LEU A 612 -12.33 43.15 20.71
CA LEU A 612 -11.70 42.54 21.89
C LEU A 612 -10.55 41.59 21.51
N PHE A 613 -10.64 40.89 20.37
CA PHE A 613 -9.58 39.98 19.92
C PHE A 613 -8.31 40.69 19.42
N SER A 614 -8.37 41.97 19.05
CA SER A 614 -7.24 42.70 18.47
C SER A 614 -6.28 43.34 19.49
N SER A 615 -6.53 43.22 20.80
CA SER A 615 -5.79 43.99 21.81
C SER A 615 -5.46 43.21 23.10
N TYR A 616 -4.18 42.85 23.23
CA TYR A 616 -3.49 42.41 24.45
C TYR A 616 -3.87 41.04 25.06
N PHE A 617 -2.91 40.47 25.81
CA PHE A 617 -2.94 39.15 26.43
C PHE A 617 -4.06 38.99 27.47
N ALA A 618 -4.66 37.79 27.55
CA ALA A 618 -4.66 36.96 28.78
C ALA A 618 -5.35 35.59 28.60
N ASN A 619 -4.84 34.57 29.31
CA ASN A 619 -5.47 33.23 29.39
C ASN A 619 -6.89 33.24 29.99
N SER A 620 -7.27 34.30 30.71
CA SER A 620 -8.59 34.43 31.38
C SER A 620 -9.77 34.41 30.40
N TYR A 621 -9.62 34.98 29.19
CA TYR A 621 -10.66 34.94 28.18
C TYR A 621 -10.85 33.55 27.55
N ARG A 622 -9.84 32.67 27.58
CA ARG A 622 -9.94 31.32 26.99
C ARG A 622 -10.99 30.48 27.71
N THR A 623 -10.94 30.39 29.04
CA THR A 623 -11.89 29.60 29.83
C THR A 623 -13.31 30.15 29.70
N ILE A 624 -13.46 31.47 29.67
CA ILE A 624 -14.76 32.15 29.50
C ILE A 624 -15.33 31.89 28.10
N THR A 625 -14.51 31.94 27.05
CA THR A 625 -14.94 31.71 25.68
C THR A 625 -15.20 30.23 25.39
N GLU A 626 -14.35 29.30 25.82
CA GLU A 626 -14.64 27.86 25.72
C GLU A 626 -15.91 27.47 26.51
N ALA A 627 -16.15 28.04 27.69
CA ALA A 627 -17.39 27.81 28.43
C ALA A 627 -18.61 28.37 27.67
N ARG A 628 -18.56 29.62 27.20
CA ARG A 628 -19.63 30.23 26.39
C ARG A 628 -19.92 29.45 25.11
N LEU A 629 -18.89 28.98 24.40
CA LEU A 629 -19.06 28.20 23.17
C LEU A 629 -19.61 26.79 23.42
N ARG A 630 -19.34 26.15 24.57
CA ARG A 630 -20.03 24.90 24.96
C ARG A 630 -21.54 25.11 25.15
N HIS A 631 -21.92 26.29 25.63
CA HIS A 631 -23.32 26.73 25.71
C HIS A 631 -23.88 27.32 24.40
N SER A 632 -23.09 27.42 23.32
CA SER A 632 -23.61 27.81 21.99
C SER A 632 -24.58 26.75 21.49
N GLU A 633 -25.73 27.17 20.94
CA GLU A 633 -26.69 26.25 20.33
C GLU A 633 -26.28 25.79 18.93
N ASP A 634 -25.28 26.44 18.32
CA ASP A 634 -24.71 26.10 17.01
C ASP A 634 -24.04 24.71 17.02
N GLU A 635 -24.50 23.85 16.10
CA GLU A 635 -24.08 22.45 15.98
C GLU A 635 -22.67 22.29 15.38
N GLU A 636 -22.25 23.12 14.42
CA GLU A 636 -20.90 23.09 13.86
C GLU A 636 -19.88 23.62 14.88
N VAL A 637 -20.20 24.66 15.66
CA VAL A 637 -19.36 25.12 16.78
C VAL A 637 -19.14 23.99 17.79
N ARG A 638 -20.20 23.25 18.17
CA ARG A 638 -20.09 22.08 19.06
C ARG A 638 -19.23 20.97 18.45
N LYS A 639 -19.42 20.68 17.16
CA LYS A 639 -18.65 19.70 16.40
C LYS A 639 -17.15 20.02 16.38
N TRP A 640 -16.75 21.28 16.15
CA TRP A 640 -15.33 21.71 16.17
C TRP A 640 -14.72 21.77 17.57
N LEU A 641 -15.49 22.14 18.61
CA LEU A 641 -15.05 22.01 20.01
C LEU A 641 -14.68 20.56 20.32
N GLU A 642 -15.54 19.63 19.92
CA GLU A 642 -15.41 18.20 20.18
C GLU A 642 -14.44 17.43 19.29
N ALA A 643 -14.08 17.98 18.12
CA ALA A 643 -13.23 17.36 17.11
C ALA A 643 -11.87 16.88 17.63
N ASP A 644 -11.33 15.84 16.99
CA ASP A 644 -9.96 15.33 17.19
C ASP A 644 -8.95 15.94 16.22
N ILE A 645 -9.44 16.65 15.19
CA ILE A 645 -8.67 17.51 14.29
C ILE A 645 -8.99 19.00 14.54
N HIS A 646 -8.22 19.89 13.92
CA HIS A 646 -8.43 21.34 13.94
C HIS A 646 -7.88 22.00 12.65
N PRO A 647 -8.43 23.15 12.22
CA PRO A 647 -7.91 23.91 11.10
C PRO A 647 -6.68 24.73 11.54
N VAL A 648 -5.57 24.59 10.80
CA VAL A 648 -4.31 25.33 11.03
C VAL A 648 -3.93 26.09 9.76
N MET A 649 -3.84 27.42 9.86
CA MET A 649 -3.52 28.30 8.73
C MET A 649 -2.21 27.90 8.04
N VAL A 650 -2.20 27.89 6.71
CA VAL A 650 -1.01 27.68 5.89
C VAL A 650 -0.04 28.84 6.12
N ARG A 651 1.22 28.52 6.44
CA ARG A 651 2.28 29.51 6.68
C ARG A 651 3.13 29.77 5.42
N LYS A 652 3.31 28.75 4.59
CA LYS A 652 4.07 28.84 3.34
C LYS A 652 3.72 27.70 2.39
N VAL A 653 3.65 28.00 1.10
CA VAL A 653 3.61 27.02 0.01
C VAL A 653 4.89 27.16 -0.80
N GLU A 654 5.60 26.05 -1.06
CA GLU A 654 6.86 26.02 -1.80
C GLU A 654 6.82 24.93 -2.87
N PHE A 655 7.23 25.26 -4.10
CA PHE A 655 7.36 24.29 -5.19
C PHE A 655 8.82 23.83 -5.28
N VAL A 656 9.05 22.53 -5.17
CA VAL A 656 10.39 21.90 -5.13
C VAL A 656 10.54 20.97 -6.32
N ASP A 657 11.56 21.17 -7.15
CA ASP A 657 11.83 20.30 -8.30
C ASP A 657 12.11 18.87 -7.84
N TYR A 658 11.46 17.89 -8.49
CA TYR A 658 11.52 16.49 -8.05
C TYR A 658 11.71 15.52 -9.22
N CYS A 659 12.48 14.46 -8.97
CA CYS A 659 12.71 13.38 -9.92
C CYS A 659 12.87 12.06 -9.17
N GLY A 660 11.84 11.23 -9.17
CA GLY A 660 11.85 9.92 -8.52
C GLY A 660 10.49 9.22 -8.50
N PRO A 661 10.40 8.03 -7.89
CA PRO A 661 9.15 7.27 -7.83
C PRO A 661 8.13 7.91 -6.87
N LEU A 662 6.86 7.61 -7.11
CA LEU A 662 5.73 8.42 -6.68
C LEU A 662 4.57 7.52 -6.17
N TYR A 663 4.05 7.66 -4.94
CA TYR A 663 3.31 6.58 -4.22
C TYR A 663 2.02 7.04 -3.51
N ASP A 664 0.95 6.23 -3.54
CA ASP A 664 -0.35 6.53 -2.90
C ASP A 664 -0.99 5.28 -2.24
N ILE A 665 -2.03 5.49 -1.42
CA ILE A 665 -2.81 4.43 -0.74
C ILE A 665 -4.32 4.73 -0.82
N ALA A 666 -5.16 3.73 -1.11
CA ALA A 666 -6.54 3.97 -1.51
C ALA A 666 -7.64 3.23 -0.74
N SER A 667 -8.85 3.77 -0.91
CA SER A 667 -10.13 3.29 -0.38
C SER A 667 -10.25 3.29 1.14
N VAL A 668 -9.81 4.38 1.77
CA VAL A 668 -10.09 4.71 3.17
C VAL A 668 -11.58 5.07 3.34
N VAL A 669 -12.47 4.08 3.22
CA VAL A 669 -13.94 4.27 3.28
C VAL A 669 -14.37 4.45 4.74
N PRO A 670 -15.24 5.42 5.08
CA PRO A 670 -16.00 6.30 4.18
C PRO A 670 -15.33 7.63 3.83
N SER A 671 -14.23 8.02 4.49
CA SER A 671 -13.77 9.42 4.53
C SER A 671 -12.81 9.83 3.42
N HIS A 672 -12.25 8.88 2.67
CA HIS A 672 -11.30 9.06 1.57
C HIS A 672 -9.99 9.81 1.92
N VAL A 673 -9.70 10.03 3.20
CA VAL A 673 -8.52 10.77 3.68
C VAL A 673 -7.62 9.91 4.57
N PHE A 674 -6.31 10.18 4.57
CA PHE A 674 -5.36 9.56 5.50
C PHE A 674 -4.44 10.59 6.16
N MET A 675 -3.82 10.20 7.27
CA MET A 675 -3.00 11.06 8.11
C MET A 675 -1.51 10.85 7.86
N HIS A 676 -0.82 11.95 7.55
CA HIS A 676 0.64 12.01 7.49
C HIS A 676 1.23 11.96 8.90
N ALA A 677 2.52 11.64 9.03
CA ALA A 677 3.23 11.63 10.31
C ALA A 677 3.33 13.02 10.95
N SER A 678 3.34 14.09 10.14
CA SER A 678 3.17 15.47 10.66
C SER A 678 1.80 15.70 11.32
N GLY A 679 0.82 14.84 11.06
CA GLY A 679 -0.55 14.92 11.52
C GLY A 679 -1.45 15.79 10.63
N ILE A 680 -0.95 16.24 9.47
CA ILE A 680 -1.78 16.83 8.40
C ILE A 680 -2.53 15.70 7.67
N PHE A 681 -3.75 15.96 7.21
CA PHE A 681 -4.53 15.01 6.41
C PHE A 681 -4.46 15.32 4.91
N SER A 682 -4.57 14.27 4.11
CA SER A 682 -4.59 14.31 2.64
C SER A 682 -5.66 13.36 2.09
N HIS A 683 -6.10 13.53 0.84
CA HIS A 683 -7.17 12.73 0.21
C HIS A 683 -6.58 11.76 -0.79
N ASN A 684 -6.81 10.46 -0.61
CA ASN A 684 -6.23 9.42 -1.47
C ASN A 684 -6.44 9.65 -2.97
N CYS A 685 -5.43 9.37 -3.80
CA CYS A 685 -5.73 8.96 -5.16
C CYS A 685 -6.15 7.49 -5.13
N VAL A 686 -7.44 7.26 -5.38
CA VAL A 686 -7.86 6.05 -6.13
C VAL A 686 -7.05 6.07 -7.43
N GLU A 687 -6.35 4.99 -7.80
CA GLU A 687 -5.92 4.70 -9.18
C GLU A 687 -5.00 3.47 -9.37
N LYS A 688 -5.59 2.42 -9.95
CA LYS A 688 -5.01 1.89 -11.20
C LYS A 688 -5.97 2.05 -12.37
N ASP A 689 -6.81 3.08 -12.26
CA ASP A 689 -7.55 3.60 -13.38
C ASP A 689 -6.60 4.35 -14.34
N ALA A 690 -5.49 4.93 -13.83
CA ALA A 690 -4.32 5.41 -14.58
C ALA A 690 -4.69 6.56 -15.52
N LEU A 691 -5.31 6.16 -16.64
CA LEU A 691 -6.15 7.04 -17.45
C LEU A 691 -7.64 6.56 -17.56
N TRP A 692 -8.51 7.05 -16.65
CA TRP A 692 -10.00 6.93 -16.59
C TRP A 692 -10.83 8.11 -15.92
N GLN A 693 -10.40 8.84 -14.85
CA GLN A 693 -11.28 9.65 -13.95
C GLN A 693 -11.02 11.19 -13.84
N ARG A 694 -9.89 11.76 -14.29
CA ARG A 694 -9.48 13.17 -14.31
C ARG A 694 -10.34 14.00 -15.26
N LEU A 695 -10.55 13.48 -16.46
CA LEU A 695 -11.49 13.96 -17.46
C LEU A 695 -12.92 13.44 -17.22
N ASN A 696 -13.12 12.43 -16.36
CA ASN A 696 -14.43 12.20 -15.73
C ASN A 696 -14.76 13.35 -14.74
N GLU A 697 -13.81 13.74 -13.89
CA GLU A 697 -13.92 14.85 -12.94
C GLU A 697 -14.02 16.22 -13.63
N ASP A 698 -13.21 16.48 -14.66
CA ASP A 698 -13.32 17.68 -15.51
C ASP A 698 -14.56 17.63 -16.41
N LYS A 699 -15.27 16.50 -16.47
CA LYS A 699 -16.40 16.23 -17.35
C LYS A 699 -16.09 16.56 -18.81
N PHE A 700 -14.88 16.20 -19.28
CA PHE A 700 -14.49 16.23 -20.70
C PHE A 700 -15.55 15.57 -21.57
N TRP A 701 -16.16 14.52 -21.04
CA TRP A 701 -17.29 13.84 -21.63
C TRP A 701 -18.50 14.71 -21.95
N LYS A 702 -18.83 15.64 -21.06
CA LYS A 702 -19.88 16.63 -21.26
C LYS A 702 -19.41 17.83 -22.11
N LYS A 703 -18.12 17.90 -22.45
CA LYS A 703 -17.52 18.95 -23.29
C LYS A 703 -17.39 18.50 -24.75
N GLU A 704 -16.93 17.27 -24.98
CA GLU A 704 -16.59 16.76 -26.32
C GLU A 704 -17.52 15.67 -26.86
N ASN A 705 -18.41 15.09 -26.05
CA ASN A 705 -19.46 14.15 -26.51
C ASN A 705 -18.89 12.82 -27.15
N CYS A 706 -18.04 12.06 -26.41
CA CYS A 706 -17.14 10.94 -26.87
C CYS A 706 -17.46 9.48 -26.37
N ILE A 707 -16.57 8.66 -25.74
CA ILE A 707 -16.95 7.36 -25.02
C ILE A 707 -15.94 6.92 -23.90
N LEU A 708 -16.23 7.02 -22.58
CA LEU A 708 -15.28 6.48 -21.56
C LEU A 708 -15.44 4.99 -21.42
N ILE A 709 -14.47 4.23 -21.87
CA ILE A 709 -14.30 2.85 -21.44
C ILE A 709 -12.85 2.64 -21.02
N THR A 710 -12.62 2.40 -19.72
CA THR A 710 -11.35 1.80 -19.27
C THR A 710 -11.47 0.28 -19.36
N PRO A 711 -10.50 -0.41 -19.96
CA PRO A 711 -10.38 -1.86 -19.85
C PRO A 711 -9.70 -2.32 -18.56
N LYS A 712 -9.14 -1.39 -17.76
CA LYS A 712 -8.28 -1.64 -16.58
C LYS A 712 -7.10 -2.58 -16.89
N GLY A 713 -6.43 -2.34 -18.02
CA GLY A 713 -5.34 -3.14 -18.56
C GLY A 713 -5.79 -4.01 -19.73
N GLN A 714 -5.40 -5.29 -19.75
CA GLN A 714 -5.82 -6.24 -20.78
C GLN A 714 -7.35 -6.38 -20.78
N SER A 715 -8.01 -5.99 -21.88
CA SER A 715 -9.46 -5.87 -21.96
C SER A 715 -10.21 -7.20 -21.79
N SER A 716 -11.16 -7.21 -20.85
CA SER A 716 -12.08 -8.33 -20.61
C SER A 716 -12.98 -8.63 -21.82
N ARG A 717 -13.65 -9.78 -21.82
CA ARG A 717 -14.60 -10.15 -22.88
C ARG A 717 -15.80 -9.19 -22.89
N GLY A 718 -16.45 -8.99 -21.74
CA GLY A 718 -17.55 -8.02 -21.58
C GLY A 718 -17.18 -6.59 -21.99
N CYS A 719 -16.01 -6.09 -21.57
CA CYS A 719 -15.53 -4.77 -21.97
C CYS A 719 -15.35 -4.64 -23.50
N ARG A 720 -14.72 -5.62 -24.16
CA ARG A 720 -14.60 -5.63 -25.63
C ARG A 720 -15.94 -5.76 -26.32
N ARG A 721 -16.86 -6.58 -25.79
CA ARG A 721 -18.22 -6.74 -26.33
C ARG A 721 -19.02 -5.44 -26.23
N LEU A 722 -18.86 -4.68 -25.14
CA LEU A 722 -19.44 -3.35 -24.98
C LEU A 722 -18.93 -2.40 -26.07
N ILE A 723 -17.59 -2.31 -26.24
CA ILE A 723 -16.95 -1.50 -27.29
C ILE A 723 -17.45 -1.90 -28.70
N ARG A 724 -17.55 -3.19 -29.00
CA ARG A 724 -18.02 -3.64 -30.32
C ARG A 724 -19.50 -3.28 -30.56
N LYS A 725 -20.40 -3.52 -29.60
CA LYS A 725 -21.82 -3.14 -29.75
C LYS A 725 -22.00 -1.62 -29.98
N LEU A 726 -21.10 -0.79 -29.44
CA LEU A 726 -21.08 0.66 -29.68
C LEU A 726 -20.59 1.00 -31.10
N ALA A 727 -19.58 0.30 -31.60
CA ALA A 727 -19.12 0.43 -32.99
C ALA A 727 -20.16 -0.07 -34.01
N ASP A 728 -20.93 -1.12 -33.68
CA ASP A 728 -22.07 -1.59 -34.48
C ASP A 728 -23.13 -0.48 -34.64
N MET A 729 -23.36 0.33 -33.60
CA MET A 729 -24.17 1.56 -33.62
C MET A 729 -23.55 2.75 -34.37
N LYS A 730 -22.44 2.52 -35.09
CA LYS A 730 -21.70 3.50 -35.92
C LYS A 730 -20.98 4.63 -35.16
N LEU A 731 -20.79 4.46 -33.85
CA LEU A 731 -19.95 5.38 -33.08
C LEU A 731 -18.46 5.15 -33.42
N PRO A 732 -17.69 6.20 -33.75
CA PRO A 732 -16.25 6.07 -33.97
C PRO A 732 -15.53 5.63 -32.70
N ILE A 733 -14.82 4.50 -32.75
CA ILE A 733 -14.02 4.03 -31.61
C ILE A 733 -12.59 4.54 -31.75
N TYR A 734 -12.15 5.29 -30.74
CA TYR A 734 -10.79 5.78 -30.60
C TYR A 734 -10.14 5.08 -29.40
N CYS A 735 -8.92 4.58 -29.59
CA CYS A 735 -8.12 3.96 -28.54
C CYS A 735 -6.91 4.83 -28.21
N PHE A 736 -6.67 4.99 -26.92
CA PHE A 736 -5.56 5.75 -26.37
C PHE A 736 -4.80 4.89 -25.34
N THR A 737 -3.49 4.77 -25.47
CA THR A 737 -2.61 4.00 -24.58
C THR A 737 -1.22 4.62 -24.47
N ASP A 738 -0.37 4.04 -23.63
CA ASP A 738 1.07 4.27 -23.65
C ASP A 738 1.68 4.06 -25.05
N CYS A 739 2.73 4.83 -25.36
CA CYS A 739 3.58 4.67 -26.53
C CYS A 739 4.59 3.55 -26.31
N ASP A 740 4.09 2.32 -26.15
CA ASP A 740 4.93 1.12 -26.12
C ASP A 740 4.23 -0.11 -26.69
N ALA A 741 5.01 -1.17 -26.88
CA ALA A 741 4.53 -2.40 -27.52
C ALA A 741 3.45 -3.14 -26.73
N TRP A 742 3.28 -2.90 -25.42
CA TRP A 742 2.18 -3.46 -24.63
C TRP A 742 0.92 -2.60 -24.72
N GLY A 743 1.04 -1.28 -24.69
CA GLY A 743 -0.07 -0.36 -24.98
C GLY A 743 -0.65 -0.62 -26.38
N TRP A 744 0.22 -0.65 -27.38
CA TRP A 744 -0.16 -0.95 -28.76
C TRP A 744 -0.73 -2.37 -28.91
N TYR A 745 -0.24 -3.36 -28.16
CA TYR A 745 -0.84 -4.71 -28.16
C TYR A 745 -2.24 -4.75 -27.54
N ILE A 746 -2.57 -3.87 -26.58
CA ILE A 746 -3.94 -3.69 -26.08
C ILE A 746 -4.85 -3.12 -27.18
N TYR A 747 -4.39 -2.11 -27.93
CA TYR A 747 -5.11 -1.62 -29.11
C TYR A 747 -5.39 -2.74 -30.13
N TRP A 748 -4.36 -3.49 -30.54
CA TRP A 748 -4.51 -4.59 -31.48
C TRP A 748 -5.43 -5.71 -30.95
N THR A 749 -5.45 -5.95 -29.63
CA THR A 749 -6.37 -6.89 -28.95
C THR A 749 -7.84 -6.46 -29.03
N ILE A 750 -8.11 -5.15 -29.00
CA ILE A 750 -9.45 -4.57 -29.18
C ILE A 750 -9.83 -4.58 -30.67
N LYS A 751 -8.94 -4.12 -31.54
CA LYS A 751 -9.16 -3.99 -32.98
C LYS A 751 -9.42 -5.33 -33.67
N THR A 752 -8.47 -6.26 -33.52
CA THR A 752 -8.43 -7.51 -34.31
C THR A 752 -8.80 -8.75 -33.50
N GLY A 753 -9.06 -8.59 -32.21
CA GLY A 753 -9.21 -9.70 -31.27
C GLY A 753 -7.86 -10.27 -30.83
N SER A 754 -7.87 -11.49 -30.29
CA SER A 754 -6.69 -12.15 -29.74
C SER A 754 -6.69 -13.62 -30.13
N MET A 755 -5.55 -14.20 -30.53
CA MET A 755 -5.47 -15.54 -31.15
C MET A 755 -6.26 -16.63 -30.39
N ASN A 756 -6.14 -16.70 -29.06
CA ASN A 756 -6.83 -17.68 -28.22
C ASN A 756 -8.37 -17.58 -28.27
N LEU A 757 -8.91 -16.43 -28.70
CA LEU A 757 -10.33 -16.08 -28.77
C LEU A 757 -10.80 -15.83 -30.22
N ALA A 758 -10.06 -16.31 -31.24
CA ALA A 758 -10.39 -16.08 -32.65
C ALA A 758 -11.79 -16.55 -33.08
N TYR A 759 -12.38 -17.51 -32.35
CA TYR A 759 -13.76 -17.97 -32.54
C TYR A 759 -14.82 -16.92 -32.14
N LEU A 760 -14.49 -16.01 -31.21
CA LEU A 760 -15.35 -14.87 -30.83
C LEU A 760 -15.02 -13.60 -31.64
N GLY A 761 -14.18 -13.69 -32.67
CA GLY A 761 -13.67 -12.51 -33.41
C GLY A 761 -14.78 -11.54 -33.82
N GLY A 762 -15.87 -12.05 -34.42
CA GLY A 762 -17.01 -11.22 -34.85
C GLY A 762 -17.86 -10.62 -33.73
N ASP A 763 -17.78 -11.15 -32.51
CA ASP A 763 -18.49 -10.60 -31.34
C ASP A 763 -17.69 -9.50 -30.63
N ILE A 764 -16.37 -9.65 -30.53
CA ILE A 764 -15.52 -8.88 -29.58
C ILE A 764 -14.35 -8.12 -30.22
N ALA A 765 -14.04 -8.32 -31.50
CA ALA A 765 -13.08 -7.50 -32.23
C ALA A 765 -13.78 -6.26 -32.80
N THR A 766 -13.06 -5.13 -32.87
CA THR A 766 -13.58 -3.82 -33.30
C THR A 766 -12.71 -3.26 -34.44
N PRO A 767 -12.79 -3.79 -35.68
CA PRO A 767 -11.87 -3.46 -36.78
C PRO A 767 -11.83 -1.97 -37.12
N GLU A 768 -12.97 -1.30 -36.97
CA GLU A 768 -13.15 0.14 -37.17
C GLU A 768 -12.48 1.03 -36.10
N ALA A 769 -11.93 0.45 -35.03
CA ALA A 769 -11.21 1.19 -33.99
C ALA A 769 -9.90 1.78 -34.53
N LYS A 770 -9.61 3.03 -34.14
CA LYS A 770 -8.41 3.79 -34.56
C LYS A 770 -7.54 4.11 -33.35
N PHE A 771 -6.22 4.09 -33.52
CA PHE A 771 -5.31 4.45 -32.45
C PHE A 771 -4.92 5.92 -32.54
N ILE A 772 -5.36 6.74 -31.59
CA ILE A 772 -5.02 8.17 -31.59
C ILE A 772 -3.60 8.39 -31.03
N GLY A 773 -3.13 7.53 -30.14
CA GLY A 773 -1.76 7.58 -29.62
C GLY A 773 -1.64 7.01 -28.20
N VAL A 774 -0.53 7.25 -27.50
CA VAL A 774 0.62 8.05 -27.96
C VAL A 774 1.49 7.26 -28.95
N THR A 775 2.04 7.95 -29.95
CA THR A 775 2.90 7.41 -31.02
C THR A 775 4.34 7.93 -30.90
N MET A 776 5.31 7.28 -31.55
CA MET A 776 6.67 7.78 -31.66
C MET A 776 6.76 9.05 -32.52
N ARG A 777 5.82 9.23 -33.47
CA ARG A 777 5.68 10.50 -34.20
C ARG A 777 5.24 11.66 -33.29
N ASP A 778 4.43 11.42 -32.25
CA ASP A 778 4.06 12.45 -31.27
C ASP A 778 5.27 12.99 -30.50
N ILE A 779 6.31 12.19 -30.30
CA ILE A 779 7.58 12.59 -29.68
C ILE A 779 8.31 13.67 -30.51
N VAL A 780 7.97 13.78 -31.81
CA VAL A 780 8.49 14.79 -32.75
C VAL A 780 7.48 15.92 -32.97
N ASP A 781 6.18 15.61 -33.13
CA ASP A 781 5.12 16.62 -33.30
C ASP A 781 4.96 17.53 -32.07
N TYR A 782 5.36 17.07 -30.88
CA TYR A 782 5.28 17.82 -29.62
C TYR A 782 6.64 17.85 -28.92
N ASP A 783 7.43 18.91 -29.16
CA ASP A 783 8.82 19.11 -28.67
C ASP A 783 9.08 18.74 -27.20
N PHE A 784 8.08 18.93 -26.33
CA PHE A 784 8.21 18.61 -24.91
C PHE A 784 8.31 17.10 -24.68
N LEU A 785 7.58 16.26 -25.43
CA LEU A 785 7.58 14.80 -25.31
C LEU A 785 8.96 14.21 -25.62
N GLY A 786 9.74 14.83 -26.51
CA GLY A 786 11.14 14.45 -26.79
C GLY A 786 12.04 14.36 -25.56
N LYS A 787 11.70 15.10 -24.49
CA LYS A 787 12.39 15.12 -23.18
C LYS A 787 11.77 14.19 -22.13
N LEU A 788 10.53 13.74 -22.33
CA LEU A 788 9.80 12.88 -21.37
C LEU A 788 9.94 11.38 -21.69
N THR A 789 10.58 11.02 -22.82
CA THR A 789 10.79 9.62 -23.23
C THR A 789 11.65 8.84 -22.24
N ILE A 790 11.21 7.66 -21.84
CA ILE A 790 11.95 6.70 -21.01
C ILE A 790 12.57 5.60 -21.88
N ARG A 791 13.57 4.88 -21.34
CA ARG A 791 14.23 3.77 -22.05
C ARG A 791 13.35 2.51 -22.07
N THR A 792 13.18 1.94 -23.25
CA THR A 792 12.44 0.69 -23.48
C THR A 792 13.16 -0.51 -22.86
N LYS A 793 12.41 -1.40 -22.18
CA LYS A 793 12.95 -2.60 -21.54
C LYS A 793 13.07 -3.75 -22.54
N ASP A 794 13.95 -4.72 -22.29
CA ASP A 794 14.17 -5.85 -23.20
C ASP A 794 12.92 -6.73 -23.42
N VAL A 795 12.00 -6.76 -22.45
CA VAL A 795 10.69 -7.43 -22.57
C VAL A 795 9.76 -6.67 -23.53
N ASP A 796 9.81 -5.35 -23.53
CA ASP A 796 9.01 -4.48 -24.39
C ASP A 796 9.58 -4.49 -25.83
N LEU A 797 10.91 -4.52 -25.97
CA LEU A 797 11.59 -4.72 -27.26
C LEU A 797 11.21 -6.06 -27.88
N LYS A 798 11.23 -7.16 -27.12
CA LYS A 798 10.79 -8.48 -27.58
C LYS A 798 9.30 -8.51 -27.99
N ARG A 799 8.43 -7.75 -27.32
CA ARG A 799 7.02 -7.59 -27.71
C ARG A 799 6.90 -6.83 -29.04
N ALA A 800 7.71 -5.80 -29.27
CA ALA A 800 7.77 -5.10 -30.57
C ALA A 800 8.30 -5.99 -31.71
N GLU A 801 9.36 -6.77 -31.46
CA GLU A 801 9.87 -7.79 -32.39
C GLU A 801 8.80 -8.83 -32.72
N GLU A 802 8.05 -9.32 -31.73
CA GLU A 802 6.97 -10.29 -31.94
C GLU A 802 5.81 -9.69 -32.77
N MET A 803 5.43 -8.44 -32.52
CA MET A 803 4.40 -7.72 -33.29
C MET A 803 4.79 -7.51 -34.75
N LEU A 804 6.08 -7.32 -35.05
CA LEU A 804 6.59 -7.31 -36.43
C LEU A 804 6.53 -8.68 -37.14
N THR A 805 6.11 -9.76 -36.45
CA THR A 805 5.81 -11.07 -37.07
C THR A 805 4.32 -11.26 -37.42
N TYR A 806 3.44 -10.31 -37.07
CA TYR A 806 1.99 -10.44 -37.25
C TYR A 806 1.57 -9.80 -38.59
N PRO A 807 1.02 -10.56 -39.57
CA PRO A 807 0.69 -10.02 -40.90
C PRO A 807 -0.27 -8.83 -40.90
N TRP A 808 -1.24 -8.84 -39.99
CA TRP A 808 -2.23 -7.76 -39.84
C TRP A 808 -1.65 -6.46 -39.26
N ILE A 809 -0.48 -6.51 -38.62
CA ILE A 809 0.25 -5.31 -38.20
C ILE A 809 1.20 -4.87 -39.33
N THR A 810 1.90 -5.82 -39.98
CA THR A 810 2.88 -5.50 -41.03
C THR A 810 2.27 -5.04 -42.34
N ALA A 811 0.98 -5.27 -42.57
CA ALA A 811 0.20 -4.66 -43.64
C ALA A 811 0.17 -3.12 -43.57
N HIS A 812 0.23 -2.54 -42.37
CA HIS A 812 0.20 -1.10 -42.15
C HIS A 812 1.62 -0.54 -42.03
N LYS A 813 2.06 0.22 -43.04
CA LYS A 813 3.42 0.76 -43.12
C LYS A 813 3.74 1.70 -41.95
N GLU A 814 2.73 2.42 -41.47
CA GLU A 814 2.80 3.33 -40.33
C GLU A 814 3.13 2.56 -39.05
N TRP A 815 2.42 1.46 -38.78
CA TRP A 815 2.68 0.61 -37.62
C TRP A 815 4.06 -0.07 -37.68
N VAL A 816 4.52 -0.44 -38.88
CA VAL A 816 5.89 -0.95 -39.09
C VAL A 816 6.95 0.11 -38.81
N GLU A 817 6.72 1.37 -39.21
CA GLU A 817 7.61 2.50 -38.93
C GLU A 817 7.68 2.80 -37.43
N GLU A 818 6.53 2.87 -36.76
CA GLU A 818 6.40 3.07 -35.31
C GLU A 818 7.16 2.00 -34.51
N LEU A 819 6.92 0.71 -34.81
CA LEU A 819 7.61 -0.42 -34.16
C LEU A 819 9.12 -0.39 -34.42
N LYS A 820 9.56 -0.11 -35.66
CA LYS A 820 10.99 0.06 -35.97
C LYS A 820 11.59 1.26 -35.24
N THR A 821 10.84 2.33 -35.03
CA THR A 821 11.29 3.53 -34.32
C THR A 821 11.49 3.24 -32.83
N VAL A 822 10.61 2.46 -32.19
CA VAL A 822 10.82 1.95 -30.82
C VAL A 822 12.08 1.08 -30.74
N LEU A 823 12.29 0.15 -31.68
CA LEU A 823 13.45 -0.74 -31.69
C LEU A 823 14.79 -0.01 -31.94
N ALA A 824 14.80 0.97 -32.83
CA ALA A 824 15.98 1.75 -33.19
C ALA A 824 16.36 2.77 -32.11
N THR A 825 15.39 3.58 -31.64
CA THR A 825 15.64 4.61 -30.63
C THR A 825 15.78 4.05 -29.21
N LYS A 826 15.17 2.87 -28.95
CA LYS A 826 15.02 2.27 -27.62
C LYS A 826 14.38 3.22 -26.60
N LYS A 827 13.52 4.11 -27.11
CA LYS A 827 12.64 5.01 -26.36
C LYS A 827 11.21 4.48 -26.35
N LYS A 828 10.50 4.76 -25.26
CA LYS A 828 9.06 4.64 -25.12
C LYS A 828 8.53 5.81 -24.27
N LEU A 829 7.21 5.98 -24.20
CA LEU A 829 6.59 7.08 -23.45
C LEU A 829 5.30 6.62 -22.78
N GLU A 830 5.17 6.86 -21.48
CA GLU A 830 3.92 6.64 -20.73
C GLU A 830 2.90 7.73 -21.12
N GLN A 831 1.63 7.38 -21.31
CA GLN A 831 0.60 8.31 -21.82
C GLN A 831 0.36 9.52 -20.92
N ASP A 832 0.64 9.38 -19.63
CA ASP A 832 0.66 10.46 -18.63
C ASP A 832 1.64 11.59 -18.96
N ALA A 833 2.66 11.36 -19.79
CA ALA A 833 3.60 12.39 -20.20
C ALA A 833 2.93 13.55 -20.97
N LEU A 834 1.77 13.33 -21.60
CA LEU A 834 0.96 14.41 -22.18
C LEU A 834 0.41 15.39 -21.13
N GLN A 835 0.38 15.04 -19.84
CA GLN A 835 -0.01 15.97 -18.76
C GLN A 835 1.06 17.06 -18.53
N GLY A 836 2.27 16.91 -19.09
CA GLY A 836 3.44 17.77 -18.87
C GLY A 836 3.26 19.28 -19.12
N PRO A 837 2.56 19.75 -20.18
CA PRO A 837 2.35 21.19 -20.40
C PRO A 837 1.27 21.78 -19.47
N ARG A 838 0.30 20.95 -19.09
CA ARG A 838 -0.81 21.17 -18.14
C ARG A 838 -1.67 19.91 -18.14
N LEU A 839 -2.33 19.61 -17.03
CA LEU A 839 -3.20 18.41 -16.94
C LEU A 839 -4.32 18.34 -17.99
N SER A 840 -4.87 19.49 -18.40
CA SER A 840 -5.93 19.50 -19.43
C SER A 840 -5.39 19.28 -20.84
N PHE A 841 -4.06 19.33 -21.04
CA PHE A 841 -3.44 19.22 -22.35
C PHE A 841 -3.77 17.90 -23.03
N VAL A 842 -3.86 16.80 -22.29
CA VAL A 842 -4.21 15.49 -22.88
C VAL A 842 -5.57 15.56 -23.60
N GLY A 843 -6.55 16.23 -23.00
CA GLY A 843 -7.86 16.43 -23.60
C GLY A 843 -7.81 17.34 -24.84
N ASP A 844 -6.99 18.39 -24.78
CA ASP A 844 -6.73 19.24 -25.95
C ASP A 844 -5.99 18.46 -27.07
N TYR A 845 -5.08 17.55 -26.73
CA TYR A 845 -4.41 16.61 -27.64
C TYR A 845 -5.39 15.62 -28.26
N ILE A 846 -6.32 15.03 -27.49
CA ILE A 846 -7.37 14.17 -28.05
C ILE A 846 -8.19 14.95 -29.08
N ARG A 847 -8.64 16.17 -28.72
CA ARG A 847 -9.41 17.02 -29.63
C ARG A 847 -8.62 17.32 -30.89
N GLU A 848 -7.38 17.82 -30.75
CA GLU A 848 -6.48 18.14 -31.87
C GLU A 848 -6.25 16.94 -32.80
N LYS A 849 -5.98 15.76 -32.23
CA LYS A 849 -5.64 14.56 -33.00
C LYS A 849 -6.87 13.99 -33.72
N ILE A 850 -8.06 14.10 -33.15
CA ILE A 850 -9.33 13.72 -33.80
C ILE A 850 -9.69 14.74 -34.90
N GLU A 851 -9.66 16.05 -34.60
CA GLU A 851 -9.95 17.13 -35.56
C GLU A 851 -9.03 17.08 -36.79
N LYS A 852 -7.71 16.99 -36.56
CA LYS A 852 -6.69 16.90 -37.62
C LYS A 852 -6.57 15.51 -38.23
N LYS A 853 -7.38 14.54 -37.78
CA LYS A 853 -7.37 13.12 -38.21
C LYS A 853 -5.99 12.45 -38.11
N LYS A 854 -5.17 12.87 -37.14
CA LYS A 854 -3.84 12.33 -36.82
C LYS A 854 -3.95 11.06 -35.96
N PHE A 855 -4.49 9.99 -36.53
CA PHE A 855 -4.58 8.67 -35.90
C PHE A 855 -3.94 7.59 -36.78
N LEU A 856 -3.45 6.51 -36.16
CA LEU A 856 -2.99 5.31 -36.86
C LEU A 856 -4.18 4.40 -37.21
N PRO A 857 -4.07 3.65 -38.33
CA PRO A 857 -5.15 2.81 -38.85
C PRO A 857 -5.41 1.56 -38.02
#